data_AF-A0A672REP8-F1
#
_entry.id   AF-A0A672REP8-F1
#
_cell.length_a   1.000
_cell.length_b   1.000
_cell.length_c   1.000
_cell.angle_alpha   90.00
_cell.angle_beta   90.00
_cell.angle_gamma   90.00
#
_symmetry.space_group_name_H-M   'P 1'
#
loop_
_entity.id
_entity.type
_entity.pdbx_description
1 polymer ?
#
loop_
_entity_poly.entity_id
_entity_poly.type
_entity_poly.pdbx_seq_one_letter_code
_entity_poly.pdbx_strand_id
1 'polypeptide(L)'
;MTTSAERKFINLRKRLDQLGYRQPLAIESLPLVEKLFSDLVHTTESLRNAKLAARKTEKESRNVDAVLEPYKAENARLVKESNELHLGLLKLREEKDRIKLKAYIRKLDHETSDLKFLNNQYVHKVRSLEQDSKAKTERILQLQEKNMQAVVQTPGGKKRSIPFRRQRMQIDELLPPSSGSIPSSVAQPDDPYIADLLQVADDRIQELQKEVAQLKLDLKRAQAGIKHLNTQVEERDKEIERLNRALDGGRPNDVISLEAQNISNEKLIAHLNLQIEYLQETNRSLEQRIDGLQQRKKTVSSEVADLSARNQELCQELTEIDQLAQQLEKDKEMVLETADMELQEAKVNSVGSMRAIYLYKINNTGLTLLYISDFKQDMAEGDHVKGHLRDQLLDLQEQNDKMEGLIHFLEVDKKRLQDKVEAMTQEMILELEQMRARHGMCGKEQSPSRLDGFLKSLEEERNYYKQELERYRLLRGRTDKSPTPSPDGDAELSRALKERDELQSVLLGFEKHMEDIQTRVKLLTAERDQLSTQLLQEQMEQSLSDVQHRLSVKTNELRAAHQQIDKLEEKIADLSIHGSSQKDEVAALQSTIASLDREKDALQDAVDQKTESMVLLQEDIHRKEKTLLEVRLTVTDLENSLDQLKVTLSSREREIASLRRQLDQSQEELSAVSRDREVALRENRRLQDDLATMTRENQAVHGEMQEALNERDELKLRVHSYISEVARIESMMAAKEQENRDMLERFRTIHTESEDREMKLQQAEGLNNSIRLELLSSDTERRHLRERVSLQDREIQEHLNALQAYEAQVSSLARAMSRLEEEIQATRAEKASVLADLASVRELCVKLDSSKELTIRQLTAKSMELERVTGELEDVRSEAELLKKQLASERLTVRNLETLLSTNRQKEFQKHLSASEKESELKVLKDRLALADSKTASHAREVSQLRGKLSQLQTEMDVLKRQLTTERFERERAVQEMRRQGLSFSSLRSSSPLSTSLSPSILRTPEHSVDKMPEK
;
A
#
# COMPACT_ATOMS: atom_id res chain seq x y z
N MET A 1 -28.94 -74.64 40.90
CA MET A 1 -29.32 -73.69 41.96
C MET A 1 -28.11 -72.83 42.29
N THR A 2 -27.94 -71.65 41.69
CA THR A 2 -26.86 -70.73 42.13
C THR A 2 -27.31 -69.96 43.37
N THR A 3 -26.47 -69.88 44.40
CA THR A 3 -26.81 -69.21 45.65
C THR A 3 -26.97 -67.69 45.46
N SER A 4 -27.62 -67.02 46.42
CA SER A 4 -27.74 -65.56 46.41
C SER A 4 -26.37 -64.87 46.45
N ALA A 5 -25.42 -65.46 47.19
CA ALA A 5 -24.02 -65.03 47.24
C ALA A 5 -23.34 -65.13 45.86
N GLU A 6 -23.47 -66.25 45.14
CA GLU A 6 -22.91 -66.38 43.78
C GLU A 6 -23.46 -65.35 42.80
N ARG A 7 -24.76 -65.04 42.85
CA ARG A 7 -25.36 -64.04 41.93
C ARG A 7 -24.89 -62.62 42.25
N LYS A 8 -24.82 -62.26 43.54
CA LYS A 8 -24.18 -61.01 44.00
C LYS A 8 -22.71 -60.96 43.57
N PHE A 9 -21.97 -62.05 43.74
CA PHE A 9 -20.57 -62.19 43.34
C PHE A 9 -20.39 -61.94 41.85
N ILE A 10 -21.12 -62.67 40.99
CA ILE A 10 -21.04 -62.51 39.53
C ILE A 10 -21.41 -61.09 39.09
N ASN A 11 -22.44 -60.48 39.68
CA ASN A 11 -22.88 -59.13 39.32
C ASN A 11 -21.90 -58.05 39.78
N LEU A 12 -21.43 -58.10 41.03
CA LEU A 12 -20.39 -57.19 41.53
C LEU A 12 -19.09 -57.36 40.75
N ARG A 13 -18.69 -58.61 40.50
CA ARG A 13 -17.49 -58.95 39.72
C ARG A 13 -17.54 -58.34 38.32
N LYS A 14 -18.66 -58.49 37.60
CA LYS A 14 -18.85 -57.84 36.28
C LYS A 14 -18.70 -56.31 36.35
N ARG A 15 -19.26 -55.65 37.37
CA ARG A 15 -19.14 -54.19 37.57
C ARG A 15 -17.70 -53.77 37.90
N LEU A 16 -16.97 -54.59 38.67
CA LEU A 16 -15.55 -54.37 38.98
C LEU A 16 -14.65 -54.59 37.76
N ASP A 17 -14.84 -55.66 36.99
CA ASP A 17 -14.12 -55.94 35.74
C ASP A 17 -14.34 -54.85 34.68
N GLN A 18 -15.55 -54.31 34.59
CA GLN A 18 -15.89 -53.15 33.73
C GLN A 18 -15.13 -51.87 34.12
N LEU A 19 -14.74 -51.74 35.39
CA LEU A 19 -13.95 -50.63 35.92
C LEU A 19 -12.46 -50.98 36.07
N GLY A 20 -12.01 -52.11 35.51
CA GLY A 20 -10.60 -52.54 35.48
C GLY A 20 -10.11 -53.28 36.73
N TYR A 21 -10.93 -53.44 37.77
CA TYR A 21 -10.57 -54.12 39.02
C TYR A 21 -10.59 -55.64 38.87
N ARG A 22 -9.55 -56.20 38.25
CA ARG A 22 -9.47 -57.62 37.89
C ARG A 22 -8.90 -58.54 38.97
N GLN A 23 -8.43 -58.02 40.09
CA GLN A 23 -7.85 -58.77 41.22
C GLN A 23 -8.83 -59.85 41.75
N PRO A 24 -8.38 -61.03 42.18
CA PRO A 24 -9.28 -62.09 42.65
C PRO A 24 -10.05 -61.66 43.90
N LEU A 25 -11.33 -62.01 43.96
CA LEU A 25 -12.26 -61.65 45.05
C LEU A 25 -12.71 -62.92 45.78
N ALA A 26 -12.68 -62.91 47.12
CA ALA A 26 -13.15 -64.01 47.96
C ALA A 26 -14.63 -63.81 48.35
N ILE A 27 -15.40 -64.89 48.46
CA ILE A 27 -16.85 -64.84 48.76
C ILE A 27 -17.12 -64.17 50.12
N GLU A 28 -16.26 -64.37 51.11
CA GLU A 28 -16.37 -63.75 52.45
C GLU A 28 -16.29 -62.22 52.40
N SER A 29 -15.48 -61.67 51.49
CA SER A 29 -15.31 -60.22 51.31
C SER A 29 -16.48 -59.56 50.56
N LEU A 30 -17.36 -60.35 49.94
CA LEU A 30 -18.42 -59.88 49.04
C LEU A 30 -19.32 -58.79 49.65
N PRO A 31 -19.86 -58.89 50.89
CA PRO A 31 -20.78 -57.89 51.41
C PRO A 31 -20.11 -56.54 51.67
N LEU A 32 -18.83 -56.56 52.08
CA LEU A 32 -18.04 -55.35 52.31
C LEU A 32 -17.71 -54.66 51.00
N VAL A 33 -17.26 -55.41 49.98
CA VAL A 33 -16.95 -54.83 48.66
C VAL A 33 -18.23 -54.40 47.93
N GLU A 34 -19.35 -55.10 48.07
CA GLU A 34 -20.65 -54.67 47.53
C GLU A 34 -21.10 -53.33 48.13
N LYS A 35 -20.92 -53.15 49.44
CA LYS A 35 -21.25 -51.90 50.13
C LYS A 35 -20.29 -50.77 49.75
N LEU A 36 -18.96 -50.97 49.87
CA LEU A 36 -17.96 -49.97 49.49
C LEU A 36 -18.08 -49.56 48.02
N PHE A 37 -18.42 -50.48 47.13
CA PHE A 37 -18.69 -50.18 45.73
C PHE A 37 -19.95 -49.34 45.55
N SER A 38 -21.02 -49.63 46.30
CA SER A 38 -22.27 -48.85 46.26
C SER A 38 -22.07 -47.44 46.83
N ASP A 39 -21.31 -47.31 47.92
CA ASP A 39 -20.92 -46.03 48.52
C ASP A 39 -20.01 -45.22 47.56
N LEU A 40 -19.09 -45.88 46.84
CA LEU A 40 -18.25 -45.25 45.82
C LEU A 40 -19.06 -44.79 44.59
N VAL A 41 -20.04 -45.58 44.14
CA VAL A 41 -20.98 -45.18 43.08
C VAL A 41 -21.80 -43.98 43.54
N HIS A 42 -22.43 -44.03 44.72
CA HIS A 42 -23.21 -42.90 45.25
C HIS A 42 -22.37 -41.63 45.44
N THR A 43 -21.14 -41.73 45.93
CA THR A 43 -20.26 -40.56 46.11
C THR A 43 -19.74 -40.01 44.79
N THR A 44 -19.44 -40.85 43.80
CA THR A 44 -19.03 -40.38 42.46
C THR A 44 -20.19 -39.79 41.65
N GLU A 45 -21.40 -40.36 41.76
CA GLU A 45 -22.63 -39.78 41.19
C GLU A 45 -23.01 -38.47 41.89
N SER A 46 -22.94 -38.41 43.23
CA SER A 46 -23.17 -37.18 43.99
C SER A 46 -22.15 -36.10 43.65
N LEU A 47 -20.86 -36.46 43.51
CA LEU A 47 -19.81 -35.53 43.07
C LEU A 47 -20.01 -35.08 41.62
N ARG A 48 -20.50 -35.96 40.73
CA ARG A 48 -20.86 -35.59 39.35
C ARG A 48 -22.03 -34.62 39.33
N ASN A 49 -23.08 -34.87 40.11
CA ASN A 49 -24.25 -34.01 40.22
C ASN A 49 -23.89 -32.66 40.86
N ALA A 50 -23.06 -32.65 41.90
CA ALA A 50 -22.53 -31.43 42.51
C ALA A 50 -21.65 -30.63 41.52
N LYS A 51 -20.81 -31.29 40.72
CA LYS A 51 -20.01 -30.62 39.65
C LYS A 51 -20.89 -30.08 38.52
N LEU A 52 -22.00 -30.74 38.18
CA LEU A 52 -22.96 -30.24 37.21
C LEU A 52 -23.76 -29.05 37.76
N ALA A 53 -24.20 -29.11 39.02
CA ALA A 53 -24.85 -28.00 39.70
C ALA A 53 -23.90 -26.80 39.84
N ALA A 54 -22.64 -27.01 40.24
CA ALA A 54 -21.61 -25.99 40.32
C ALA A 54 -21.31 -25.35 38.96
N ARG A 55 -21.22 -26.14 37.87
CA ARG A 55 -21.08 -25.59 36.51
C ARG A 55 -22.32 -24.85 36.03
N LYS A 56 -23.51 -25.26 36.46
CA LYS A 56 -24.76 -24.56 36.15
C LYS A 56 -24.78 -23.20 36.86
N THR A 57 -24.54 -23.15 38.17
CA THR A 57 -24.50 -21.90 38.94
C THR A 57 -23.32 -21.01 38.56
N GLU A 58 -22.17 -21.58 38.16
CA GLU A 58 -21.06 -20.82 37.56
C GLU A 58 -21.46 -20.18 36.22
N LYS A 59 -22.18 -20.91 35.35
CA LYS A 59 -22.69 -20.34 34.09
C LYS A 59 -23.76 -19.27 34.36
N GLU A 60 -24.64 -19.49 35.33
CA GLU A 60 -25.67 -18.51 35.73
C GLU A 60 -25.02 -17.26 36.34
N SER A 61 -23.99 -17.40 37.18
CA SER A 61 -23.20 -16.28 37.69
C SER A 61 -22.50 -15.51 36.57
N ARG A 62 -21.85 -16.21 35.62
CA ARG A 62 -21.20 -15.58 34.45
C ARG A 62 -22.21 -14.86 33.55
N ASN A 63 -23.41 -15.40 33.38
CA ASN A 63 -24.49 -14.73 32.65
C ASN A 63 -24.98 -13.47 33.39
N VAL A 64 -25.15 -13.55 34.72
CA VAL A 64 -25.53 -12.39 35.55
C VAL A 64 -24.44 -11.32 35.52
N ASP A 65 -23.16 -11.68 35.65
CA ASP A 65 -22.05 -10.72 35.51
C ASP A 65 -22.00 -10.10 34.11
N ALA A 66 -22.21 -10.89 33.04
CA ALA A 66 -22.26 -10.36 31.67
C ALA A 66 -23.40 -9.36 31.43
N VAL A 67 -24.56 -9.55 32.07
CA VAL A 67 -25.67 -8.57 32.06
C VAL A 67 -25.38 -7.38 32.98
N LEU A 68 -24.64 -7.56 34.07
CA LEU A 68 -24.30 -6.48 35.00
C LEU A 68 -23.13 -5.60 34.54
N GLU A 69 -22.16 -6.10 33.76
CA GLU A 69 -21.02 -5.29 33.28
C GLU A 69 -21.42 -4.02 32.50
N PRO A 70 -22.37 -4.05 31.55
CA PRO A 70 -22.90 -2.84 30.91
C PRO A 70 -23.42 -1.81 31.92
N TYR A 71 -24.19 -2.25 32.93
CA TYR A 71 -24.69 -1.37 34.00
C TYR A 71 -23.58 -0.90 34.96
N LYS A 72 -22.58 -1.73 35.28
CA LYS A 72 -21.41 -1.32 36.09
C LYS A 72 -20.63 -0.22 35.36
N ALA A 73 -20.43 -0.36 34.05
CA ALA A 73 -19.75 0.61 33.20
C ALA A 73 -20.54 1.92 33.06
N GLU A 74 -21.83 1.86 32.73
CA GLU A 74 -22.68 3.05 32.60
C GLU A 74 -22.88 3.75 33.95
N ASN A 75 -23.02 3.03 35.05
CA ASN A 75 -23.08 3.63 36.39
C ASN A 75 -21.74 4.30 36.77
N ALA A 76 -20.59 3.67 36.48
CA ALA A 76 -19.28 4.31 36.66
C ALA A 76 -19.09 5.56 35.78
N ARG A 77 -19.72 5.62 34.61
CA ARG A 77 -19.78 6.82 33.74
C ARG A 77 -20.72 7.89 34.32
N LEU A 78 -21.94 7.53 34.68
CA LEU A 78 -22.93 8.44 35.29
C LEU A 78 -22.43 9.04 36.61
N VAL A 79 -21.66 8.28 37.41
CA VAL A 79 -20.98 8.80 38.60
C VAL A 79 -19.91 9.85 38.23
N LYS A 80 -19.17 9.70 37.13
CA LYS A 80 -18.25 10.73 36.64
C LYS A 80 -19.00 11.97 36.16
N GLU A 81 -19.98 11.80 35.26
CA GLU A 81 -20.79 12.91 34.74
C GLU A 81 -21.50 13.67 35.87
N SER A 82 -22.03 12.96 36.87
CA SER A 82 -22.66 13.54 38.07
C SER A 82 -21.64 14.30 38.94
N ASN A 83 -20.44 13.76 39.16
CA ASN A 83 -19.38 14.46 39.89
C ASN A 83 -18.89 15.72 39.14
N GLU A 84 -18.79 15.67 37.81
CA GLU A 84 -18.42 16.81 36.96
C GLU A 84 -19.51 17.89 36.95
N LEU A 85 -20.78 17.50 36.85
CA LEU A 85 -21.94 18.39 36.98
C LEU A 85 -22.03 19.02 38.38
N HIS A 86 -21.79 18.24 39.44
CA HIS A 86 -21.75 18.75 40.81
C HIS A 86 -20.60 19.76 40.99
N LEU A 87 -19.42 19.49 40.42
CA LEU A 87 -18.29 20.42 40.44
C LEU A 87 -18.59 21.71 39.64
N GLY A 88 -19.30 21.59 38.50
CA GLY A 88 -19.80 22.72 37.72
C GLY A 88 -20.81 23.57 38.48
N LEU A 89 -21.79 22.93 39.15
CA LEU A 89 -22.76 23.61 40.02
C LEU A 89 -22.12 24.29 41.22
N LEU A 90 -21.05 23.71 41.78
CA LEU A 90 -20.29 24.31 42.87
C LEU A 90 -19.59 25.60 42.40
N LYS A 91 -18.87 25.55 41.27
CA LYS A 91 -18.25 26.72 40.62
C LYS A 91 -19.28 27.81 40.27
N LEU A 92 -20.44 27.43 39.74
CA LEU A 92 -21.53 28.37 39.44
C LEU A 92 -22.12 29.01 40.71
N ARG A 93 -22.18 28.28 41.83
CA ARG A 93 -22.57 28.84 43.13
C ARG A 93 -21.51 29.83 43.63
N GLU A 94 -20.23 29.44 43.62
CA GLU A 94 -19.11 30.29 44.00
C GLU A 94 -19.06 31.58 43.17
N GLU A 95 -19.23 31.50 41.86
CA GLU A 95 -19.27 32.68 40.98
C GLU A 95 -20.49 33.57 41.27
N LYS A 96 -21.68 32.98 41.45
CA LYS A 96 -22.90 33.70 41.82
C LYS A 96 -22.75 34.43 43.16
N ASP A 97 -22.17 33.77 44.16
CA ASP A 97 -21.96 34.35 45.48
C ASP A 97 -20.81 35.38 45.47
N ARG A 98 -19.75 35.16 44.68
CA ARG A 98 -18.70 36.16 44.37
C ARG A 98 -19.28 37.40 43.69
N ILE A 99 -20.28 37.27 42.82
CA ILE A 99 -21.02 38.40 42.22
C ILE A 99 -21.86 39.13 43.29
N LYS A 100 -22.58 38.41 44.17
CA LYS A 100 -23.29 39.01 45.32
C LYS A 100 -22.34 39.78 46.23
N LEU A 101 -21.21 39.20 46.62
CA LEU A 101 -20.22 39.86 47.48
C LEU A 101 -19.64 41.11 46.79
N LYS A 102 -19.30 41.05 45.49
CA LYS A 102 -18.88 42.24 44.73
C LYS A 102 -19.95 43.34 44.73
N ALA A 103 -21.23 43.00 44.61
CA ALA A 103 -22.33 43.97 44.69
C ALA A 103 -22.52 44.53 46.11
N TYR A 104 -22.33 43.72 47.15
CA TYR A 104 -22.42 44.13 48.54
C TYR A 104 -21.25 45.03 48.96
N ILE A 105 -20.02 44.68 48.59
CA ILE A 105 -18.82 45.52 48.77
C ILE A 105 -19.04 46.89 48.11
N ARG A 106 -19.51 46.93 46.86
CA ARG A 106 -19.84 48.19 46.18
C ARG A 106 -20.86 49.03 46.95
N LYS A 107 -21.90 48.44 47.55
CA LYS A 107 -22.85 49.19 48.39
C LYS A 107 -22.16 49.80 49.61
N LEU A 108 -21.39 48.99 50.34
CA LEU A 108 -20.61 49.47 51.48
C LEU A 108 -19.59 50.55 51.11
N ASP A 109 -18.98 50.50 49.91
CA ASP A 109 -18.08 51.54 49.41
C ASP A 109 -18.82 52.87 49.15
N HIS A 110 -20.05 52.83 48.65
CA HIS A 110 -20.89 54.03 48.46
C HIS A 110 -21.33 54.58 49.81
N GLU A 111 -21.90 53.74 50.69
CA GLU A 111 -22.31 54.12 52.05
C GLU A 111 -21.12 54.70 52.85
N THR A 112 -19.93 54.12 52.72
CA THR A 112 -18.69 54.63 53.33
C THR A 112 -18.26 55.96 52.72
N SER A 113 -18.51 56.20 51.44
CA SER A 113 -18.21 57.46 50.76
C SER A 113 -19.18 58.58 51.17
N ASP A 114 -20.47 58.25 51.29
CA ASP A 114 -21.51 59.16 51.78
C ASP A 114 -21.28 59.52 53.25
N LEU A 115 -20.92 58.53 54.09
CA LEU A 115 -20.52 58.77 55.48
C LEU A 115 -19.24 59.62 55.59
N LYS A 116 -18.25 59.44 54.69
CA LYS A 116 -17.07 60.32 54.62
C LYS A 116 -17.44 61.75 54.20
N PHE A 117 -18.35 61.92 53.23
CA PHE A 117 -18.84 63.23 52.81
C PHE A 117 -19.59 63.94 53.94
N LEU A 118 -20.50 63.23 54.60
CA LEU A 118 -21.27 63.73 55.74
C LEU A 118 -20.37 64.07 56.94
N ASN A 119 -19.38 63.23 57.24
CA ASN A 119 -18.37 63.52 58.28
C ASN A 119 -17.55 64.77 57.93
N ASN A 120 -17.07 64.90 56.70
CA ASN A 120 -16.41 66.14 56.24
C ASN A 120 -17.33 67.37 56.38
N GLN A 121 -18.61 67.26 56.05
CA GLN A 121 -19.59 68.34 56.24
C GLN A 121 -19.75 68.71 57.73
N TYR A 122 -19.87 67.73 58.63
CA TYR A 122 -19.89 67.97 60.07
C TYR A 122 -18.59 68.60 60.58
N VAL A 123 -17.42 68.15 60.12
CA VAL A 123 -16.11 68.73 60.48
C VAL A 123 -16.00 70.18 59.98
N HIS A 124 -16.52 70.50 58.80
CA HIS A 124 -16.63 71.90 58.33
C HIS A 124 -17.61 72.71 59.18
N LYS A 125 -18.75 72.13 59.60
CA LYS A 125 -19.71 72.81 60.47
C LYS A 125 -19.16 73.05 61.87
N VAL A 126 -18.41 72.10 62.42
CA VAL A 126 -17.67 72.24 63.70
C VAL A 126 -16.63 73.35 63.57
N ARG A 127 -15.78 73.36 62.54
CA ARG A 127 -14.82 74.45 62.29
C ARG A 127 -15.48 75.83 62.16
N SER A 128 -16.63 75.91 61.49
CA SER A 128 -17.45 77.12 61.42
C SER A 128 -17.97 77.56 62.79
N LEU A 129 -18.52 76.63 63.59
CA LEU A 129 -19.02 76.90 64.94
C LEU A 129 -17.90 77.24 65.93
N GLU A 130 -16.71 76.66 65.78
CA GLU A 130 -15.51 77.03 66.52
C GLU A 130 -15.02 78.43 66.16
N GLN A 131 -15.06 78.82 64.88
CA GLN A 131 -14.70 80.17 64.45
C GLN A 131 -15.71 81.20 64.96
N ASP A 132 -17.01 80.89 64.89
CA ASP A 132 -18.09 81.64 65.53
C ASP A 132 -17.90 81.76 67.05
N SER A 133 -17.49 80.67 67.71
CA SER A 133 -17.24 80.61 69.15
C SER A 133 -16.00 81.40 69.55
N LYS A 134 -14.93 81.35 68.75
CA LYS A 134 -13.73 82.19 68.90
C LYS A 134 -14.10 83.67 68.72
N ALA A 135 -14.79 84.04 67.66
CA ALA A 135 -15.26 85.42 67.45
C ALA A 135 -16.21 85.91 68.58
N LYS A 136 -17.09 85.05 69.10
CA LYS A 136 -17.93 85.35 70.27
C LYS A 136 -17.10 85.45 71.56
N THR A 137 -16.04 84.65 71.72
CA THR A 137 -15.14 84.68 72.88
C THR A 137 -14.25 85.92 72.83
N GLU A 138 -13.67 86.26 71.69
CA GLU A 138 -12.98 87.53 71.42
C GLU A 138 -13.92 88.72 71.65
N ARG A 139 -15.19 88.63 71.24
CA ARG A 139 -16.17 89.68 71.51
C ARG A 139 -16.54 89.77 73.00
N ILE A 140 -16.63 88.65 73.70
CA ILE A 140 -16.81 88.61 75.15
C ILE A 140 -15.57 89.20 75.85
N LEU A 141 -14.35 88.91 75.39
CA LEU A 141 -13.12 89.50 75.90
C LEU A 141 -13.07 91.01 75.64
N GLN A 142 -13.36 91.49 74.42
CA GLN A 142 -13.49 92.92 74.11
C GLN A 142 -14.55 93.61 74.97
N LEU A 143 -15.69 92.94 75.22
CA LEU A 143 -16.75 93.47 76.08
C LEU A 143 -16.36 93.43 77.56
N GLN A 144 -15.62 92.42 78.02
CA GLN A 144 -15.08 92.32 79.38
C GLN A 144 -13.95 93.31 79.63
N GLU A 145 -13.08 93.55 78.67
CA GLU A 145 -12.03 94.58 78.71
C GLU A 145 -12.66 95.98 78.79
N LYS A 146 -13.69 96.25 77.99
CA LYS A 146 -14.50 97.47 78.10
C LYS A 146 -15.32 97.54 79.39
N ASN A 147 -15.74 96.40 79.95
CA ASN A 147 -16.40 96.34 81.26
C ASN A 147 -15.41 96.55 82.43
N MET A 148 -14.16 96.13 82.29
CA MET A 148 -13.08 96.42 83.23
C MET A 148 -12.60 97.88 83.15
N GLN A 149 -12.97 98.59 82.09
CA GLN A 149 -12.84 100.04 81.95
C GLN A 149 -14.11 100.80 82.40
N ALA A 150 -15.19 100.11 82.79
CA ALA A 150 -16.43 100.72 83.27
C ALA A 150 -16.29 101.21 84.72
N VAL A 151 -15.71 102.40 84.90
CA VAL A 151 -15.59 103.05 86.21
C VAL A 151 -16.98 103.45 86.72
N VAL A 152 -17.53 102.65 87.64
CA VAL A 152 -18.72 103.02 88.42
C VAL A 152 -18.38 104.23 89.27
N GLN A 153 -19.00 105.38 88.98
CA GLN A 153 -18.84 106.61 89.74
C GLN A 153 -19.95 106.74 90.78
N THR A 154 -19.67 106.31 92.01
CA THR A 154 -20.58 106.53 93.15
C THR A 154 -20.55 107.99 93.61
N PRO A 155 -21.63 108.54 94.20
CA PRO A 155 -21.68 109.94 94.64
C PRO A 155 -20.72 110.23 95.79
N GLY A 156 -19.84 111.23 95.62
CA GLY A 156 -18.79 111.57 96.58
C GLY A 156 -17.45 110.87 96.27
N GLY A 157 -16.43 111.66 95.91
CA GLY A 157 -15.22 111.13 95.29
C GLY A 157 -14.29 110.33 96.21
N LYS A 158 -14.27 108.99 96.06
CA LYS A 158 -13.13 108.10 96.36
C LYS A 158 -13.29 106.77 95.61
N LYS A 159 -12.28 106.36 94.82
CA LYS A 159 -12.28 105.12 94.02
C LYS A 159 -11.75 103.93 94.84
N ARG A 160 -12.46 102.79 94.83
CA ARG A 160 -11.92 101.45 95.14
C ARG A 160 -12.61 100.38 94.26
N SER A 161 -11.91 99.29 93.98
CA SER A 161 -12.36 98.18 93.12
C SER A 161 -12.73 96.95 93.97
N ILE A 162 -13.68 96.13 93.48
CA ILE A 162 -14.11 94.87 94.12
C ILE A 162 -14.25 93.79 93.03
N PRO A 163 -13.57 92.63 93.14
CA PRO A 163 -13.65 91.55 92.16
C PRO A 163 -14.87 90.62 92.39
N PHE A 164 -15.49 90.16 91.29
CA PHE A 164 -16.63 89.24 91.33
C PHE A 164 -16.24 87.78 91.00
N ARG A 165 -16.83 86.81 91.71
CA ARG A 165 -16.72 85.36 91.46
C ARG A 165 -18.13 84.76 91.36
N ARG A 166 -18.36 83.74 90.51
CA ARG A 166 -19.68 83.13 90.22
C ARG A 166 -19.78 81.65 90.63
N GLN A 167 -21.02 81.13 90.76
CA GLN A 167 -21.38 79.79 91.29
C GLN A 167 -22.48 79.12 90.41
N ARG A 168 -22.72 77.80 90.52
CA ARG A 168 -23.68 76.97 89.72
C ARG A 168 -24.23 75.74 90.50
N MET A 169 -25.31 75.07 90.01
CA MET A 169 -25.99 73.89 90.62
C MET A 169 -26.83 73.06 89.59
N GLN A 170 -27.34 71.84 89.91
CA GLN A 170 -28.06 70.86 89.03
C GLN A 170 -29.10 69.94 89.79
N ILE A 171 -30.12 69.33 89.11
CA ILE A 171 -31.24 68.46 89.65
C ILE A 171 -31.91 67.58 88.53
N ASP A 172 -32.55 66.42 88.87
CA ASP A 172 -33.44 65.49 88.07
C ASP A 172 -34.56 64.85 89.01
N GLU A 173 -35.59 64.00 88.75
CA GLU A 173 -36.17 63.14 87.64
C GLU A 173 -37.72 62.84 87.86
N LEU A 174 -38.42 61.83 87.24
CA LEU A 174 -39.93 61.70 87.14
C LEU A 174 -40.63 60.27 87.21
N LEU A 175 -41.99 60.16 86.96
CA LEU A 175 -43.01 59.20 87.55
C LEU A 175 -43.93 58.31 86.60
N PRO A 176 -44.78 57.36 87.12
CA PRO A 176 -45.68 56.41 86.38
C PRO A 176 -47.26 56.58 86.50
N PRO A 177 -48.15 55.76 85.83
CA PRO A 177 -49.59 56.08 85.50
C PRO A 177 -50.78 55.26 86.16
N SER A 178 -52.03 55.39 85.64
CA SER A 178 -53.37 55.18 86.32
C SER A 178 -54.48 54.40 85.51
N SER A 179 -55.75 54.28 86.02
CA SER A 179 -56.88 53.45 85.50
C SER A 179 -58.34 54.03 85.65
N GLY A 180 -59.36 53.44 84.98
CA GLY A 180 -60.83 53.77 85.05
C GLY A 180 -61.67 53.12 83.90
N SER A 181 -63.02 53.22 83.74
CA SER A 181 -64.14 53.65 84.63
C SER A 181 -65.57 53.59 83.97
N ILE A 182 -66.62 53.11 84.69
CA ILE A 182 -68.09 53.43 84.61
C ILE A 182 -69.01 52.82 83.46
N PRO A 183 -70.27 52.35 83.77
CA PRO A 183 -71.26 51.76 82.81
C PRO A 183 -72.57 52.59 82.58
N SER A 184 -73.59 51.98 81.93
CA SER A 184 -74.94 52.52 81.63
C SER A 184 -76.07 51.48 81.91
N SER A 185 -77.32 51.90 82.11
CA SER A 185 -78.42 51.09 82.69
C SER A 185 -79.63 50.80 81.78
N VAL A 186 -80.29 49.64 82.00
CA VAL A 186 -81.70 49.37 81.69
C VAL A 186 -82.34 48.64 82.90
N ALA A 187 -83.66 48.74 83.09
CA ALA A 187 -84.36 48.38 84.33
C ALA A 187 -84.58 46.86 84.57
N GLN A 188 -84.74 46.49 85.85
CA GLN A 188 -85.03 45.14 86.35
C GLN A 188 -86.54 44.81 86.39
N PRO A 189 -86.88 43.54 86.65
CA PRO A 189 -87.97 43.13 87.54
C PRO A 189 -87.43 42.86 88.97
N ASP A 190 -88.06 43.42 89.99
CA ASP A 190 -87.66 43.29 91.40
C ASP A 190 -88.07 41.93 92.04
N ASP A 191 -87.38 40.86 91.67
CA ASP A 191 -87.40 39.58 92.40
C ASP A 191 -85.95 39.09 92.61
N PRO A 192 -85.46 38.97 93.87
CA PRO A 192 -84.11 38.48 94.15
C PRO A 192 -83.82 37.11 93.54
N TYR A 193 -84.80 36.22 93.44
CA TYR A 193 -84.61 34.89 92.86
C TYR A 193 -84.48 34.95 91.33
N ILE A 194 -85.18 35.89 90.68
CA ILE A 194 -85.02 36.13 89.23
C ILE A 194 -83.70 36.85 88.97
N ALA A 195 -83.26 37.77 89.84
CA ALA A 195 -81.97 38.43 89.73
C ALA A 195 -80.81 37.44 89.88
N ASP A 196 -80.82 36.57 90.91
CA ASP A 196 -79.82 35.52 91.09
C ASP A 196 -79.84 34.50 89.94
N LEU A 197 -81.03 34.09 89.46
CA LEU A 197 -81.14 33.15 88.34
C LEU A 197 -80.68 33.76 87.00
N LEU A 198 -80.97 35.05 86.77
CA LEU A 198 -80.44 35.78 85.62
C LEU A 198 -78.93 35.96 85.73
N GLN A 199 -78.39 36.25 86.91
CA GLN A 199 -76.94 36.40 87.09
C GLN A 199 -76.21 35.05 86.93
N VAL A 200 -76.75 33.95 87.45
CA VAL A 200 -76.23 32.59 87.18
C VAL A 200 -76.33 32.25 85.69
N ALA A 201 -77.40 32.67 84.99
CA ALA A 201 -77.52 32.50 83.55
C ALA A 201 -76.51 33.35 82.78
N ASP A 202 -76.29 34.61 83.14
CA ASP A 202 -75.34 35.54 82.50
C ASP A 202 -73.89 35.14 82.78
N ASP A 203 -73.55 34.71 83.98
CA ASP A 203 -72.23 34.13 84.30
C ASP A 203 -72.01 32.84 83.51
N ARG A 204 -73.01 31.95 83.41
CA ARG A 204 -72.90 30.74 82.58
C ARG A 204 -72.84 31.06 81.08
N ILE A 205 -73.52 32.11 80.61
CA ILE A 205 -73.41 32.62 79.24
C ILE A 205 -72.00 33.19 79.00
N GLN A 206 -71.41 33.91 79.96
CA GLN A 206 -70.03 34.39 79.87
C GLN A 206 -69.01 33.24 79.89
N GLU A 207 -69.21 32.21 80.70
CA GLU A 207 -68.40 30.98 80.66
C GLU A 207 -68.48 30.32 79.28
N LEU A 208 -69.69 30.05 78.79
CA LEU A 208 -69.91 29.46 77.47
C LEU A 208 -69.36 30.34 76.34
N GLN A 209 -69.41 31.67 76.46
CA GLN A 209 -68.77 32.59 75.51
C GLN A 209 -67.24 32.52 75.57
N LYS A 210 -66.64 32.38 76.76
CA LYS A 210 -65.19 32.18 76.94
C LYS A 210 -64.76 30.82 76.39
N GLU A 211 -65.50 29.75 76.68
CA GLU A 211 -65.29 28.40 76.11
C GLU A 211 -65.41 28.44 74.57
N VAL A 212 -66.46 29.05 74.01
CA VAL A 212 -66.63 29.21 72.56
C VAL A 212 -65.54 30.07 71.92
N ALA A 213 -65.05 31.11 72.61
CA ALA A 213 -63.92 31.92 72.13
C ALA A 213 -62.62 31.12 72.13
N GLN A 214 -62.36 30.34 73.19
CA GLN A 214 -61.19 29.47 73.31
C GLN A 214 -61.22 28.36 72.26
N LEU A 215 -62.35 27.66 72.10
CA LEU A 215 -62.55 26.63 71.08
C LEU A 215 -62.41 27.20 69.65
N LYS A 216 -62.88 28.42 69.38
CA LYS A 216 -62.64 29.12 68.10
C LYS A 216 -61.16 29.46 67.87
N LEU A 217 -60.39 29.71 68.93
CA LEU A 217 -58.95 29.99 68.88
C LEU A 217 -58.17 28.69 68.63
N ASP A 218 -58.50 27.62 69.35
CA ASP A 218 -57.88 26.30 69.18
C ASP A 218 -58.25 25.64 67.85
N LEU A 219 -59.48 25.83 67.35
CA LEU A 219 -59.86 25.47 65.98
C LEU A 219 -58.99 26.19 64.94
N LYS A 220 -58.70 27.49 65.13
CA LYS A 220 -57.78 28.24 64.25
C LYS A 220 -56.34 27.73 64.35
N ARG A 221 -55.86 27.37 65.54
CA ARG A 221 -54.54 26.74 65.74
C ARG A 221 -54.46 25.39 65.03
N ALA A 222 -55.46 24.53 65.19
CA ALA A 222 -55.55 23.24 64.52
C ALA A 222 -55.62 23.40 63.00
N GLN A 223 -56.44 24.32 62.47
CA GLN A 223 -56.50 24.62 61.04
C GLN A 223 -55.18 25.17 60.48
N ALA A 224 -54.43 25.96 61.25
CA ALA A 224 -53.09 26.41 60.85
C ALA A 224 -52.08 25.24 60.84
N GLY A 225 -52.13 24.35 61.84
CA GLY A 225 -51.33 23.12 61.88
C GLY A 225 -51.61 22.19 60.71
N ILE A 226 -52.89 21.93 60.40
CA ILE A 226 -53.32 21.14 59.24
C ILE A 226 -52.83 21.78 57.93
N LYS A 227 -52.94 23.10 57.76
CA LYS A 227 -52.40 23.79 56.58
C LYS A 227 -50.89 23.62 56.44
N HIS A 228 -50.14 23.72 57.54
CA HIS A 228 -48.69 23.53 57.52
C HIS A 228 -48.31 22.08 57.19
N LEU A 229 -48.97 21.10 57.79
CA LEU A 229 -48.78 19.68 57.49
C LEU A 229 -49.14 19.34 56.03
N ASN A 230 -50.26 19.86 55.50
CA ASN A 230 -50.60 19.70 54.10
C ASN A 230 -49.55 20.32 53.17
N THR A 231 -48.97 21.47 53.54
CA THR A 231 -47.87 22.08 52.77
C THR A 231 -46.62 21.19 52.77
N GLN A 232 -46.26 20.60 53.91
CA GLN A 232 -45.15 19.63 53.98
C GLN A 232 -45.45 18.34 53.19
N VAL A 233 -46.70 17.86 53.19
CA VAL A 233 -47.12 16.70 52.38
C VAL A 233 -47.00 17.04 50.89
N GLU A 234 -47.52 18.18 50.45
CA GLU A 234 -47.34 18.66 49.08
C GLU A 234 -45.88 18.78 48.65
N GLU A 235 -44.99 19.28 49.51
CA GLU A 235 -43.56 19.38 49.23
C GLU A 235 -42.90 17.99 49.14
N ARG A 236 -43.31 17.05 49.99
CA ARG A 236 -42.85 15.65 49.93
C ARG A 236 -43.37 14.94 48.68
N ASP A 237 -44.63 15.15 48.30
CA ASP A 237 -45.23 14.54 47.12
C ASP A 237 -44.58 15.07 45.83
N LYS A 238 -44.24 16.36 45.79
CA LYS A 238 -43.46 16.97 44.68
C LYS A 238 -42.05 16.37 44.58
N GLU A 239 -41.37 16.08 45.69
CA GLU A 239 -40.07 15.39 45.67
C GLU A 239 -40.21 13.88 45.37
N ILE A 240 -41.29 13.22 45.81
CA ILE A 240 -41.62 11.83 45.43
C ILE A 240 -41.88 11.75 43.92
N GLU A 241 -42.65 12.67 43.33
CA GLU A 241 -42.77 12.79 41.88
C GLU A 241 -41.41 13.02 41.20
N ARG A 242 -40.56 13.90 41.76
CA ARG A 242 -39.23 14.18 41.20
C ARG A 242 -38.30 12.97 41.25
N LEU A 243 -38.42 12.14 42.29
CA LEU A 243 -37.66 10.90 42.46
C LEU A 243 -38.21 9.79 41.55
N ASN A 244 -39.53 9.61 41.47
CA ASN A 244 -40.17 8.65 40.57
C ASN A 244 -39.80 8.95 39.10
N ARG A 245 -39.93 10.21 38.65
CA ARG A 245 -39.50 10.62 37.30
C ARG A 245 -37.99 10.45 37.04
N ALA A 246 -37.17 10.38 38.09
CA ALA A 246 -35.74 10.08 37.98
C ALA A 246 -35.43 8.57 37.99
N LEU A 247 -36.37 7.74 38.47
CA LEU A 247 -36.28 6.27 38.47
C LEU A 247 -36.89 5.65 37.20
N ASP A 248 -37.96 6.25 36.65
CA ASP A 248 -38.59 5.86 35.37
C ASP A 248 -37.69 6.15 34.13
N GLY A 249 -36.52 6.77 34.33
CA GLY A 249 -35.62 7.26 33.26
C GLY A 249 -34.48 6.32 32.86
N GLY A 250 -34.56 5.02 33.16
CA GLY A 250 -33.50 4.06 32.82
C GLY A 250 -33.32 3.85 31.32
N ARG A 251 -32.07 3.88 30.82
CA ARG A 251 -31.74 3.42 29.45
C ARG A 251 -32.10 1.93 29.30
N PRO A 252 -32.76 1.49 28.21
CA PRO A 252 -33.05 0.07 28.00
C PRO A 252 -31.78 -0.78 27.97
N ASN A 253 -31.84 -1.97 28.55
CA ASN A 253 -30.72 -2.92 28.65
C ASN A 253 -29.98 -3.10 27.31
N ASP A 254 -30.75 -3.20 26.23
CA ASP A 254 -30.26 -3.60 24.92
C ASP A 254 -29.50 -2.45 24.26
N VAL A 255 -29.90 -1.20 24.55
CA VAL A 255 -29.17 0.01 24.12
C VAL A 255 -27.83 0.10 24.84
N ILE A 256 -27.79 -0.13 26.17
CA ILE A 256 -26.53 -0.10 26.94
C ILE A 256 -25.62 -1.26 26.51
N SER A 257 -26.19 -2.43 26.23
CA SER A 257 -25.46 -3.62 25.75
C SER A 257 -24.88 -3.40 24.35
N LEU A 258 -25.63 -2.77 23.44
CA LEU A 258 -25.17 -2.39 22.10
C LEU A 258 -24.12 -1.25 22.15
N GLU A 259 -24.26 -0.26 23.02
CA GLU A 259 -23.21 0.75 23.26
C GLU A 259 -21.93 0.09 23.79
N ALA A 260 -22.02 -0.80 24.78
CA ALA A 260 -20.88 -1.52 25.33
C ALA A 260 -20.22 -2.45 24.29
N GLN A 261 -21.02 -3.14 23.47
CA GLN A 261 -20.52 -3.97 22.38
C GLN A 261 -19.88 -3.13 21.27
N ASN A 262 -20.44 -1.97 20.91
CA ASN A 262 -19.81 -1.04 19.97
C ASN A 262 -18.48 -0.49 20.50
N ILE A 263 -18.39 -0.12 21.78
CA ILE A 263 -17.12 0.28 22.41
C ILE A 263 -16.09 -0.86 22.41
N SER A 264 -16.54 -2.12 22.44
CA SER A 264 -15.66 -3.29 22.24
C SER A 264 -15.25 -3.47 20.78
N ASN A 265 -16.17 -3.27 19.83
CA ASN A 265 -15.92 -3.35 18.40
C ASN A 265 -14.97 -2.23 17.94
N GLU A 266 -15.13 -0.99 18.43
CA GLU A 266 -14.23 0.13 18.16
C GLU A 266 -12.80 -0.17 18.63
N LYS A 267 -12.62 -0.80 19.79
CA LYS A 267 -11.30 -1.24 20.28
C LYS A 267 -10.71 -2.35 19.41
N LEU A 268 -11.53 -3.28 18.93
CA LEU A 268 -11.10 -4.32 17.99
C LEU A 268 -10.71 -3.72 16.63
N ILE A 269 -11.51 -2.79 16.10
CA ILE A 269 -11.23 -2.05 14.86
C ILE A 269 -9.94 -1.23 15.01
N ALA A 270 -9.73 -0.54 16.14
CA ALA A 270 -8.50 0.19 16.40
C ALA A 270 -7.27 -0.75 16.46
N HIS A 271 -7.41 -1.94 17.05
CA HIS A 271 -6.32 -2.94 17.08
C HIS A 271 -6.04 -3.54 15.69
N LEU A 272 -7.09 -3.85 14.92
CA LEU A 272 -6.97 -4.33 13.54
C LEU A 272 -6.36 -3.27 12.62
N ASN A 273 -6.72 -1.99 12.79
CA ASN A 273 -6.10 -0.89 12.06
C ASN A 273 -4.60 -0.78 12.37
N LEU A 274 -4.20 -0.90 13.63
CA LEU A 274 -2.79 -0.92 14.04
C LEU A 274 -2.03 -2.12 13.42
N GLN A 275 -2.69 -3.28 13.30
CA GLN A 275 -2.15 -4.45 12.62
C GLN A 275 -2.05 -4.24 11.09
N ILE A 276 -3.03 -3.56 10.49
CA ILE A 276 -3.02 -3.18 9.07
C ILE A 276 -1.89 -2.19 8.78
N GLU A 277 -1.65 -1.18 9.63
CA GLU A 277 -0.51 -0.26 9.50
C GLU A 277 0.83 -1.01 9.54
N TYR A 278 1.01 -1.92 10.50
CA TYR A 278 2.22 -2.75 10.58
C TYR A 278 2.40 -3.68 9.37
N LEU A 279 1.31 -4.25 8.84
CA LEU A 279 1.34 -5.07 7.62
C LEU A 279 1.62 -4.23 6.36
N GLN A 280 1.11 -3.00 6.29
CA GLN A 280 1.42 -2.06 5.20
C GLN A 280 2.88 -1.58 5.27
N GLU A 281 3.43 -1.33 6.46
CA GLU A 281 4.82 -0.91 6.61
C GLU A 281 5.80 -2.06 6.30
N THR A 282 5.50 -3.28 6.73
CA THR A 282 6.28 -4.47 6.34
C THR A 282 6.16 -4.78 4.85
N ASN A 283 4.98 -4.65 4.23
CA ASN A 283 4.84 -4.75 2.77
C ASN A 283 5.67 -3.68 2.04
N ARG A 284 5.60 -2.40 2.46
CA ARG A 284 6.39 -1.31 1.88
C ARG A 284 7.91 -1.55 2.02
N SER A 285 8.35 -2.18 3.10
CA SER A 285 9.75 -2.61 3.28
C SER A 285 10.13 -3.76 2.33
N LEU A 286 9.22 -4.72 2.10
CA LEU A 286 9.41 -5.81 1.13
C LEU A 286 9.40 -5.30 -0.32
N GLU A 287 8.54 -4.34 -0.67
CA GLU A 287 8.51 -3.65 -1.97
C GLU A 287 9.86 -2.97 -2.25
N GLN A 288 10.34 -2.11 -1.33
CA GLN A 288 11.67 -1.49 -1.44
C GLN A 288 12.81 -2.50 -1.60
N ARG A 289 12.71 -3.65 -0.91
CA ARG A 289 13.68 -4.74 -1.00
C ARG A 289 13.59 -5.50 -2.33
N ILE A 290 12.40 -5.66 -2.89
CA ILE A 290 12.18 -6.20 -4.24
C ILE A 290 12.74 -5.25 -5.30
N ASP A 291 12.48 -3.95 -5.20
CA ASP A 291 13.03 -2.94 -6.12
C ASP A 291 14.55 -2.89 -6.07
N GLY A 292 15.14 -2.93 -4.88
CA GLY A 292 16.60 -3.04 -4.71
C GLY A 292 17.19 -4.31 -5.31
N LEU A 293 16.47 -5.45 -5.25
CA LEU A 293 16.87 -6.69 -5.93
C LEU A 293 16.67 -6.61 -7.45
N GLN A 294 15.63 -5.94 -7.95
CA GLN A 294 15.44 -5.69 -9.38
C GLN A 294 16.52 -4.77 -9.95
N GLN A 295 16.93 -3.72 -9.22
CA GLN A 295 18.06 -2.86 -9.62
C GLN A 295 19.36 -3.66 -9.67
N ARG A 296 19.67 -4.47 -8.65
CA ARG A 296 20.84 -5.38 -8.68
C ARG A 296 20.77 -6.41 -9.80
N LYS A 297 19.58 -6.95 -10.13
CA LYS A 297 19.40 -7.82 -11.30
C LYS A 297 19.71 -7.08 -12.59
N LYS A 298 19.34 -5.79 -12.72
CA LYS A 298 19.66 -4.97 -13.89
C LYS A 298 21.16 -4.68 -14.01
N THR A 299 21.86 -4.35 -12.92
CA THR A 299 23.32 -4.11 -12.98
C THR A 299 24.08 -5.39 -13.33
N VAL A 300 23.79 -6.51 -12.65
CA VAL A 300 24.41 -7.82 -12.96
C VAL A 300 24.06 -8.28 -14.38
N SER A 301 22.86 -7.97 -14.89
CA SER A 301 22.49 -8.28 -16.27
C SER A 301 23.23 -7.40 -17.30
N SER A 302 23.67 -6.20 -16.93
CA SER A 302 24.60 -5.39 -17.76
C SER A 302 25.99 -6.02 -17.69
N GLU A 303 26.53 -6.25 -16.50
CA GLU A 303 27.85 -6.85 -16.28
C GLU A 303 28.00 -8.19 -17.03
N VAL A 304 26.95 -9.03 -17.08
CA VAL A 304 26.92 -10.27 -17.86
C VAL A 304 26.87 -10.02 -19.37
N ALA A 305 26.18 -8.98 -19.85
CA ALA A 305 26.18 -8.61 -21.26
C ALA A 305 27.55 -8.04 -21.69
N ASP A 306 28.15 -7.18 -20.86
CA ASP A 306 29.46 -6.57 -21.06
C ASP A 306 30.57 -7.65 -21.09
N LEU A 307 30.52 -8.62 -20.15
CA LEU A 307 31.39 -9.80 -20.15
C LEU A 307 31.12 -10.74 -21.34
N SER A 308 29.87 -10.88 -21.79
CA SER A 308 29.54 -11.67 -22.98
C SER A 308 30.09 -11.03 -24.26
N ALA A 309 30.03 -9.70 -24.37
CA ALA A 309 30.63 -8.96 -25.47
C ALA A 309 32.15 -9.12 -25.46
N ARG A 310 32.82 -8.92 -24.32
CA ARG A 310 34.28 -9.11 -24.24
C ARG A 310 34.72 -10.56 -24.48
N ASN A 311 33.91 -11.55 -24.10
CA ASN A 311 34.15 -12.95 -24.48
C ASN A 311 33.98 -13.18 -26.00
N GLN A 312 33.04 -12.50 -26.65
CA GLN A 312 32.88 -12.58 -28.11
C GLN A 312 34.06 -11.92 -28.84
N GLU A 313 34.56 -10.79 -28.35
CA GLU A 313 35.81 -10.16 -28.84
C GLU A 313 37.01 -11.11 -28.66
N LEU A 314 37.18 -11.72 -27.48
CA LEU A 314 38.24 -12.71 -27.23
C LEU A 314 38.13 -13.96 -28.13
N CYS A 315 36.91 -14.40 -28.46
CA CYS A 315 36.71 -15.47 -29.44
C CYS A 315 37.10 -15.03 -30.87
N GLN A 316 36.86 -13.77 -31.24
CA GLN A 316 37.31 -13.20 -32.52
C GLN A 316 38.84 -13.12 -32.58
N GLU A 317 39.47 -12.54 -31.54
CA GLU A 317 40.93 -12.50 -31.37
C GLU A 317 41.55 -13.91 -31.47
N LEU A 318 40.92 -14.94 -30.88
CA LEU A 318 41.36 -16.34 -31.03
C LEU A 318 41.21 -16.87 -32.47
N THR A 319 40.10 -16.59 -33.16
CA THR A 319 39.94 -17.02 -34.57
C THR A 319 40.89 -16.31 -35.54
N GLU A 320 41.34 -15.10 -35.23
CA GLU A 320 42.40 -14.41 -35.97
C GLU A 320 43.77 -15.07 -35.73
N ILE A 321 44.06 -15.45 -34.47
CA ILE A 321 45.26 -16.22 -34.11
C ILE A 321 45.29 -17.59 -34.81
N ASP A 322 44.16 -18.32 -34.85
CA ASP A 322 44.06 -19.60 -35.57
C ASP A 322 44.28 -19.43 -37.09
N GLN A 323 43.76 -18.36 -37.70
CA GLN A 323 44.02 -18.05 -39.11
C GLN A 323 45.49 -17.72 -39.38
N LEU A 324 46.12 -16.93 -38.50
CA LEU A 324 47.56 -16.64 -38.57
C LEU A 324 48.41 -17.90 -38.39
N ALA A 325 48.03 -18.80 -37.48
CA ALA A 325 48.69 -20.08 -37.28
C ALA A 325 48.58 -20.97 -38.54
N GLN A 326 47.38 -21.11 -39.12
CA GLN A 326 47.18 -21.85 -40.37
C GLN A 326 47.95 -21.24 -41.55
N GLN A 327 48.13 -19.92 -41.60
CA GLN A 327 48.96 -19.29 -42.63
C GLN A 327 50.45 -19.60 -42.41
N LEU A 328 50.94 -19.51 -41.16
CA LEU A 328 52.31 -19.91 -40.81
C LEU A 328 52.59 -21.39 -41.08
N GLU A 329 51.61 -22.27 -40.91
CA GLU A 329 51.74 -23.69 -41.28
C GLU A 329 51.85 -23.88 -42.79
N LYS A 330 51.02 -23.20 -43.59
CA LYS A 330 51.13 -23.21 -45.07
C LYS A 330 52.44 -22.63 -45.56
N ASP A 331 52.87 -21.50 -45.01
CA ASP A 331 54.14 -20.86 -45.37
C ASP A 331 55.33 -21.79 -45.04
N LYS A 332 55.26 -22.50 -43.90
CA LYS A 332 56.22 -23.55 -43.53
C LYS A 332 56.16 -24.76 -44.48
N GLU A 333 54.98 -25.21 -44.89
CA GLU A 333 54.84 -26.30 -45.88
C GLU A 333 55.44 -25.90 -47.24
N MET A 334 55.17 -24.69 -47.72
CA MET A 334 55.80 -24.14 -48.95
C MET A 334 57.33 -24.06 -48.85
N VAL A 335 57.86 -23.68 -47.68
CA VAL A 335 59.32 -23.66 -47.41
C VAL A 335 59.90 -25.08 -47.35
N LEU A 336 59.16 -26.05 -46.80
CA LEU A 336 59.57 -27.45 -46.80
C LEU A 336 59.53 -28.07 -48.21
N GLU A 337 58.50 -27.80 -49.01
CA GLU A 337 58.39 -28.30 -50.38
C GLU A 337 59.48 -27.71 -51.30
N THR A 338 59.80 -26.42 -51.15
CA THR A 338 60.95 -25.81 -51.86
C THR A 338 62.28 -26.39 -51.39
N ALA A 339 62.48 -26.60 -50.08
CA ALA A 339 63.69 -27.26 -49.57
C ALA A 339 63.81 -28.72 -50.03
N ASP A 340 62.71 -29.48 -50.10
CA ASP A 340 62.70 -30.85 -50.63
C ASP A 340 62.93 -30.88 -52.15
N MET A 341 62.45 -29.87 -52.90
CA MET A 341 62.76 -29.70 -54.32
C MET A 341 64.25 -29.38 -54.55
N GLU A 342 64.83 -28.46 -53.77
CA GLU A 342 66.27 -28.18 -53.79
C GLU A 342 67.10 -29.41 -53.38
N LEU A 343 66.66 -30.17 -52.37
CA LEU A 343 67.29 -31.43 -51.98
C LEU A 343 67.16 -32.51 -53.07
N GLN A 344 66.03 -32.58 -53.79
CA GLN A 344 65.91 -33.46 -54.95
C GLN A 344 66.83 -33.03 -56.10
N GLU A 345 66.93 -31.73 -56.40
CA GLU A 345 67.85 -31.23 -57.43
C GLU A 345 69.31 -31.50 -57.03
N ALA A 346 69.70 -31.20 -55.79
CA ALA A 346 71.02 -31.52 -55.25
C ALA A 346 71.31 -33.03 -55.27
N LYS A 347 70.30 -33.87 -55.04
CA LYS A 347 70.38 -35.34 -55.13
C LYS A 347 70.50 -35.83 -56.58
N VAL A 348 69.81 -35.21 -57.54
CA VAL A 348 69.96 -35.48 -58.98
C VAL A 348 71.36 -35.07 -59.46
N ASN A 349 71.83 -33.88 -59.07
CA ASN A 349 73.17 -33.38 -59.39
C ASN A 349 74.27 -34.24 -58.75
N SER A 350 74.07 -34.68 -57.49
CA SER A 350 74.95 -35.63 -56.80
C SER A 350 74.96 -37.00 -57.49
N VAL A 351 73.80 -37.54 -57.89
CA VAL A 351 73.71 -38.80 -58.68
C VAL A 351 74.35 -38.65 -60.07
N GLY A 352 74.25 -37.48 -60.71
CA GLY A 352 74.92 -37.17 -61.97
C GLY A 352 76.44 -37.16 -61.84
N SER A 353 76.96 -36.44 -60.84
CA SER A 353 78.38 -36.41 -60.49
C SER A 353 78.91 -37.80 -60.10
N MET A 354 78.14 -38.55 -59.30
CA MET A 354 78.44 -39.93 -58.91
C MET A 354 78.41 -40.90 -60.09
N ARG A 355 77.52 -40.71 -61.08
CA ARG A 355 77.54 -41.45 -62.37
C ARG A 355 78.78 -41.13 -63.20
N ALA A 356 79.23 -39.87 -63.24
CA ALA A 356 80.48 -39.50 -63.90
C ALA A 356 81.71 -40.15 -63.23
N ILE A 357 81.75 -40.17 -61.89
CA ILE A 357 82.76 -40.90 -61.11
C ILE A 357 82.68 -42.42 -61.38
N TYR A 358 81.46 -42.97 -61.54
CA TYR A 358 81.27 -44.40 -61.82
C TYR A 358 81.76 -44.78 -63.23
N LEU A 359 81.52 -43.93 -64.24
CA LEU A 359 82.09 -44.08 -65.60
C LEU A 359 83.63 -44.04 -65.59
N TYR A 360 84.21 -43.10 -64.82
CA TYR A 360 85.67 -43.02 -64.65
C TYR A 360 86.25 -44.26 -63.94
N LYS A 361 85.51 -44.84 -62.98
CA LYS A 361 85.90 -46.09 -62.30
C LYS A 361 85.74 -47.33 -63.17
N ILE A 362 84.66 -47.46 -63.95
CA ILE A 362 84.42 -48.62 -64.83
C ILE A 362 85.57 -48.86 -65.81
N ASN A 363 86.11 -47.79 -66.42
CA ASN A 363 87.28 -47.88 -67.30
C ASN A 363 88.58 -48.34 -66.60
N ASN A 364 88.64 -48.30 -65.27
CA ASN A 364 89.79 -48.77 -64.47
C ASN A 364 89.54 -50.15 -63.83
N THR A 365 88.29 -50.51 -63.51
CA THR A 365 87.95 -51.78 -62.83
C THR A 365 87.84 -52.98 -63.78
N GLY A 366 88.04 -52.81 -65.08
CA GLY A 366 88.10 -53.93 -66.04
C GLY A 366 89.19 -54.98 -65.73
N LEU A 367 90.24 -54.57 -65.00
CA LEU A 367 91.34 -55.45 -64.56
C LEU A 367 91.08 -56.19 -63.24
N THR A 368 89.98 -55.92 -62.53
CA THR A 368 89.71 -56.47 -61.18
C THR A 368 88.58 -57.50 -61.15
N LEU A 369 87.86 -57.70 -62.27
CA LEU A 369 86.66 -58.55 -62.34
C LEU A 369 86.93 -60.06 -62.39
N LEU A 370 88.19 -60.49 -62.35
CA LEU A 370 88.57 -61.92 -62.33
C LEU A 370 88.58 -62.54 -60.92
N TYR A 371 88.62 -61.72 -59.86
CA TYR A 371 88.91 -62.18 -58.49
C TYR A 371 87.70 -62.15 -57.51
N ILE A 372 86.52 -61.76 -57.99
CA ILE A 372 85.33 -61.48 -57.13
C ILE A 372 84.20 -62.50 -57.36
N SER A 373 84.38 -63.49 -58.23
CA SER A 373 83.39 -64.55 -58.45
C SER A 373 83.23 -65.47 -57.23
N ASP A 374 84.32 -65.72 -56.50
CA ASP A 374 84.37 -66.74 -55.45
C ASP A 374 83.70 -66.30 -54.14
N PHE A 375 83.51 -65.00 -53.92
CA PHE A 375 82.97 -64.44 -52.67
C PHE A 375 81.43 -64.31 -52.64
N LYS A 376 80.72 -64.90 -53.61
CA LYS A 376 79.25 -64.82 -53.71
C LYS A 376 78.50 -66.07 -53.28
N GLN A 377 79.20 -67.14 -52.88
CA GLN A 377 78.57 -68.40 -52.49
C GLN A 377 78.09 -68.40 -51.02
N ASP A 378 78.80 -67.69 -50.13
CA ASP A 378 78.62 -67.79 -48.67
C ASP A 378 77.45 -66.95 -48.10
N MET A 379 76.74 -66.18 -48.93
CA MET A 379 75.63 -65.32 -48.49
C MET A 379 74.25 -66.01 -48.53
N ALA A 380 74.17 -67.28 -48.95
CA ALA A 380 72.90 -67.98 -49.15
C ALA A 380 72.32 -68.66 -47.89
N GLU A 381 73.14 -68.96 -46.87
CA GLU A 381 72.69 -69.77 -45.72
C GLU A 381 71.97 -68.96 -44.61
N GLY A 382 72.09 -67.63 -44.63
CA GLY A 382 71.63 -66.76 -43.53
C GLY A 382 70.11 -66.65 -43.35
N ASP A 383 69.31 -66.78 -44.41
CA ASP A 383 67.86 -66.56 -44.34
C ASP A 383 67.07 -67.75 -43.75
N HIS A 384 67.63 -68.97 -43.75
CA HIS A 384 66.96 -70.13 -43.16
C HIS A 384 66.74 -69.98 -41.64
N VAL A 385 67.65 -69.30 -40.93
CA VAL A 385 67.54 -69.05 -39.48
C VAL A 385 66.38 -68.09 -39.15
N LYS A 386 66.03 -67.19 -40.07
CA LYS A 386 64.92 -66.22 -39.95
C LYS A 386 63.53 -66.82 -40.20
N GLY A 387 63.45 -68.06 -40.68
CA GLY A 387 62.21 -68.84 -40.72
C GLY A 387 61.93 -69.46 -39.35
N HIS A 388 62.87 -70.28 -38.86
CA HIS A 388 62.67 -71.12 -37.67
C HIS A 388 62.29 -70.34 -36.39
N LEU A 389 62.80 -69.12 -36.22
CA LEU A 389 62.45 -68.24 -35.09
C LEU A 389 61.03 -67.64 -35.16
N ARG A 390 60.34 -67.71 -36.30
CA ARG A 390 58.92 -67.31 -36.43
C ARG A 390 57.98 -68.47 -36.12
N ASP A 391 58.33 -69.69 -36.53
CA ASP A 391 57.53 -70.88 -36.25
C ASP A 391 57.46 -71.15 -34.73
N GLN A 392 58.58 -71.02 -34.02
CA GLN A 392 58.64 -71.12 -32.55
C GLN A 392 57.81 -70.05 -31.80
N LEU A 393 57.50 -68.92 -32.44
CA LEU A 393 56.62 -67.88 -31.88
C LEU A 393 55.13 -68.23 -32.04
N LEU A 394 54.77 -68.92 -33.12
CA LEU A 394 53.41 -69.45 -33.33
C LEU A 394 53.10 -70.60 -32.37
N ASP A 395 54.05 -71.52 -32.16
CA ASP A 395 53.91 -72.64 -31.20
C ASP A 395 53.63 -72.15 -29.76
N LEU A 396 54.28 -71.06 -29.34
CA LEU A 396 54.06 -70.42 -28.04
C LEU A 396 52.70 -69.70 -27.95
N GLN A 397 52.23 -69.14 -29.07
CA GLN A 397 50.92 -68.50 -29.11
C GLN A 397 49.78 -69.54 -29.04
N GLU A 398 49.91 -70.67 -29.75
CA GLU A 398 48.96 -71.80 -29.65
C GLU A 398 48.99 -72.50 -28.26
N GLN A 399 49.97 -72.23 -27.39
CA GLN A 399 49.96 -72.64 -25.99
C GLN A 399 49.21 -71.64 -25.09
N ASN A 400 49.28 -70.34 -25.36
CA ASN A 400 48.49 -69.34 -24.64
C ASN A 400 46.99 -69.52 -24.92
N ASP A 401 46.58 -69.74 -26.17
CA ASP A 401 45.17 -69.98 -26.53
C ASP A 401 44.58 -71.20 -25.76
N LYS A 402 45.41 -72.21 -25.50
CA LYS A 402 45.04 -73.39 -24.67
C LYS A 402 44.97 -73.07 -23.18
N MET A 403 45.75 -72.12 -22.68
CA MET A 403 45.61 -71.59 -21.32
C MET A 403 44.35 -70.73 -21.17
N GLU A 404 44.01 -69.90 -22.16
CA GLU A 404 42.73 -69.15 -22.16
C GLU A 404 41.52 -70.09 -22.21
N GLY A 405 41.59 -71.19 -22.97
CA GLY A 405 40.57 -72.24 -22.95
C GLY A 405 40.38 -72.89 -21.57
N LEU A 406 41.47 -73.08 -20.81
CA LEU A 406 41.40 -73.57 -19.42
C LEU A 406 40.85 -72.51 -18.45
N ILE A 407 41.18 -71.23 -18.65
CA ILE A 407 40.60 -70.13 -17.87
C ILE A 407 39.09 -70.06 -18.11
N HIS A 408 38.63 -70.08 -19.37
CA HIS A 408 37.20 -70.11 -19.70
C HIS A 408 36.49 -71.33 -19.09
N PHE A 409 37.13 -72.50 -19.04
CA PHE A 409 36.57 -73.68 -18.37
C PHE A 409 36.42 -73.46 -16.85
N LEU A 410 37.42 -72.88 -16.20
CA LEU A 410 37.38 -72.52 -14.77
C LEU A 410 36.37 -71.41 -14.48
N GLU A 411 36.15 -70.47 -15.40
CA GLU A 411 35.14 -69.41 -15.26
C GLU A 411 33.71 -69.94 -15.46
N VAL A 412 33.51 -70.93 -16.34
CA VAL A 412 32.25 -71.69 -16.43
C VAL A 412 32.00 -72.48 -15.14
N ASP A 413 33.00 -73.16 -14.58
CA ASP A 413 32.83 -73.88 -13.31
C ASP A 413 32.64 -72.94 -12.11
N LYS A 414 33.29 -71.76 -12.11
CA LYS A 414 33.04 -70.67 -11.14
C LYS A 414 31.60 -70.17 -11.24
N LYS A 415 31.07 -69.94 -12.45
CA LYS A 415 29.68 -69.51 -12.66
C LYS A 415 28.68 -70.59 -12.20
N ARG A 416 28.93 -71.85 -12.56
CA ARG A 416 28.20 -73.05 -12.09
C ARG A 416 28.27 -73.29 -10.57
N LEU A 417 29.29 -72.76 -9.89
CA LEU A 417 29.37 -72.72 -8.42
C LEU A 417 28.64 -71.50 -7.83
N GLN A 418 28.56 -70.39 -8.55
CA GLN A 418 27.86 -69.17 -8.13
C GLN A 418 26.33 -69.32 -8.28
N ASP A 419 25.87 -69.90 -9.39
CA ASP A 419 24.47 -70.30 -9.61
C ASP A 419 23.98 -71.28 -8.51
N LYS A 420 24.88 -72.14 -7.99
CA LYS A 420 24.61 -73.05 -6.86
C LYS A 420 24.45 -72.34 -5.51
N VAL A 421 25.07 -71.17 -5.32
CA VAL A 421 24.94 -70.38 -4.09
C VAL A 421 23.64 -69.59 -4.11
N GLU A 422 23.27 -69.03 -5.27
CA GLU A 422 22.02 -68.28 -5.43
C GLU A 422 20.77 -69.20 -5.41
N ALA A 423 20.89 -70.43 -5.92
CA ALA A 423 19.84 -71.46 -5.80
C ALA A 423 19.53 -71.82 -4.33
N MET A 424 20.55 -72.02 -3.48
CA MET A 424 20.35 -72.32 -2.05
C MET A 424 19.61 -71.20 -1.29
N THR A 425 19.68 -69.95 -1.78
CA THR A 425 18.91 -68.84 -1.20
C THR A 425 17.45 -68.75 -1.66
N GLN A 426 17.00 -69.59 -2.60
CA GLN A 426 15.59 -69.65 -3.02
C GLN A 426 14.88 -70.97 -2.65
N GLU A 427 15.58 -72.10 -2.52
CA GLU A 427 14.99 -73.35 -2.00
C GLU A 427 14.49 -73.21 -0.55
N MET A 428 15.27 -72.55 0.32
CA MET A 428 14.95 -72.41 1.75
C MET A 428 13.72 -71.53 2.06
N ILE A 429 13.14 -70.85 1.06
CA ILE A 429 11.92 -70.04 1.19
C ILE A 429 10.66 -70.79 0.73
N LEU A 430 10.79 -71.87 -0.07
CA LEU A 430 9.64 -72.61 -0.61
C LEU A 430 9.43 -74.00 0.00
N GLU A 431 10.45 -74.63 0.59
CA GLU A 431 10.28 -75.96 1.21
C GLU A 431 9.63 -75.95 2.61
N LEU A 432 9.71 -74.85 3.36
CA LEU A 432 9.13 -74.77 4.71
C LEU A 432 7.60 -74.64 4.74
N GLU A 433 6.95 -74.22 3.64
CA GLU A 433 5.48 -74.08 3.58
C GLU A 433 4.76 -75.29 2.95
N GLN A 434 5.45 -76.17 2.21
CA GLN A 434 4.79 -77.31 1.54
C GLN A 434 4.77 -78.62 2.35
N MET A 435 5.55 -78.76 3.42
CA MET A 435 5.65 -80.01 4.21
C MET A 435 4.97 -79.98 5.60
N ARG A 436 3.82 -79.31 5.72
CA ARG A 436 2.86 -79.58 6.81
C ARG A 436 1.40 -79.73 6.34
N ALA A 437 1.19 -80.05 5.07
CA ALA A 437 -0.15 -80.11 4.45
C ALA A 437 -0.44 -81.38 3.61
N ARG A 438 0.13 -82.55 3.98
CA ARG A 438 -0.36 -83.90 3.61
C ARG A 438 0.09 -84.95 4.63
N HIS A 439 -0.87 -85.73 5.15
CA HIS A 439 -0.81 -86.80 6.18
C HIS A 439 -1.17 -86.35 7.62
N GLY A 440 -2.45 -86.39 8.02
CA GLY A 440 -3.66 -86.67 7.23
C GLY A 440 -4.94 -86.93 8.04
N MET A 441 -6.04 -87.16 7.30
CA MET A 441 -7.34 -87.76 7.69
C MET A 441 -8.18 -87.02 8.78
N CYS A 442 -9.42 -86.53 8.55
CA CYS A 442 -10.67 -87.12 7.98
C CYS A 442 -11.43 -88.01 9.00
N GLY A 443 -12.77 -87.92 9.20
CA GLY A 443 -13.85 -87.07 8.64
C GLY A 443 -14.53 -86.15 9.68
N LYS A 444 -15.53 -85.29 9.39
CA LYS A 444 -16.70 -85.34 8.48
C LYS A 444 -17.76 -86.40 8.93
N GLU A 445 -19.09 -86.25 8.82
CA GLU A 445 -20.00 -85.43 7.96
C GLU A 445 -21.21 -84.83 8.77
N GLN A 446 -21.76 -83.65 8.42
CA GLN A 446 -23.07 -83.37 7.75
C GLN A 446 -24.35 -83.97 8.41
N SER A 447 -25.55 -83.37 8.48
CA SER A 447 -26.18 -82.06 8.11
C SER A 447 -27.65 -82.10 8.70
N PRO A 448 -28.67 -81.26 8.36
CA PRO A 448 -28.76 -79.99 7.62
C PRO A 448 -29.58 -78.85 8.31
N SER A 449 -29.51 -77.63 7.74
CA SER A 449 -30.56 -76.59 7.54
C SER A 449 -31.67 -76.26 8.57
N ARG A 450 -32.08 -74.96 8.55
CA ARG A 450 -33.31 -74.32 9.11
C ARG A 450 -33.24 -73.82 10.56
N LEU A 451 -32.79 -72.58 10.74
CA LEU A 451 -33.37 -71.69 11.77
C LEU A 451 -33.45 -70.19 11.36
N ASP A 452 -33.32 -69.89 10.07
CA ASP A 452 -33.59 -68.55 9.52
C ASP A 452 -35.10 -68.38 9.29
N GLY A 453 -35.88 -68.22 10.38
CA GLY A 453 -37.32 -68.07 10.29
C GLY A 453 -38.14 -68.23 11.57
N PHE A 454 -37.64 -68.91 12.61
CA PHE A 454 -38.37 -69.08 13.89
C PHE A 454 -38.02 -68.02 14.96
N LEU A 455 -37.40 -66.92 14.54
CA LEU A 455 -37.08 -65.75 15.36
C LEU A 455 -38.27 -64.77 15.51
N LYS A 456 -39.50 -65.24 15.30
CA LYS A 456 -40.70 -64.37 15.22
C LYS A 456 -42.02 -64.99 15.69
N SER A 457 -41.96 -66.10 16.42
CA SER A 457 -43.13 -66.95 16.74
C SER A 457 -43.30 -67.29 18.22
N LEU A 458 -42.36 -66.90 19.10
CA LEU A 458 -42.52 -67.00 20.56
C LEU A 458 -42.09 -65.71 21.28
N GLU A 459 -42.56 -64.58 20.75
CA GLU A 459 -42.64 -63.32 21.51
C GLU A 459 -43.73 -63.38 22.61
N GLU A 460 -44.56 -64.44 22.59
CA GLU A 460 -45.88 -64.54 23.23
C GLU A 460 -45.98 -65.54 24.41
N GLU A 461 -45.17 -66.60 24.49
CA GLU A 461 -45.23 -67.59 25.60
C GLU A 461 -44.82 -67.05 26.99
N ARG A 462 -44.43 -65.78 27.05
CA ARG A 462 -44.20 -65.02 28.30
C ARG A 462 -45.48 -64.78 29.10
N ASN A 463 -46.66 -64.83 28.47
CA ASN A 463 -47.92 -64.30 29.02
C ASN A 463 -48.97 -65.37 29.40
N TYR A 464 -48.78 -66.65 29.07
CA TYR A 464 -49.85 -67.65 29.22
C TYR A 464 -49.97 -68.30 30.61
N TYR A 465 -48.89 -68.32 31.40
CA TYR A 465 -48.88 -68.80 32.78
C TYR A 465 -48.12 -67.79 33.68
N LYS A 466 -48.67 -66.67 34.17
CA LYS A 466 -50.08 -66.29 34.41
C LYS A 466 -50.84 -67.34 35.20
N GLN A 467 -50.62 -67.32 36.52
CA GLN A 467 -50.95 -68.43 37.42
C GLN A 467 -50.03 -69.64 37.12
N GLU A 468 -49.76 -70.55 38.05
CA GLU A 468 -50.52 -70.90 39.24
C GLU A 468 -49.57 -71.16 40.43
N LEU A 469 -50.14 -71.47 41.60
CA LEU A 469 -49.59 -72.29 42.70
C LEU A 469 -48.12 -72.82 42.56
N GLU A 470 -47.22 -72.74 43.54
CA GLU A 470 -47.44 -72.94 44.98
C GLU A 470 -46.64 -71.98 45.89
N ARG A 471 -47.40 -71.09 46.53
CA ARG A 471 -47.66 -71.13 47.99
C ARG A 471 -46.54 -71.22 49.03
N TYR A 472 -46.62 -70.26 49.97
CA TYR A 472 -46.47 -70.42 51.43
C TYR A 472 -45.03 -70.77 51.90
N ARG A 473 -44.63 -70.80 53.18
CA ARG A 473 -45.25 -70.74 54.54
C ARG A 473 -44.14 -70.23 55.49
N LEU A 474 -44.31 -69.67 56.69
CA LEU A 474 -45.41 -69.08 57.47
C LEU A 474 -44.76 -68.41 58.71
N LEU A 475 -45.39 -67.42 59.34
CA LEU A 475 -45.65 -67.35 60.81
C LEU A 475 -46.34 -66.02 61.16
N ARG A 476 -47.33 -65.92 62.05
CA ARG A 476 -48.35 -66.88 62.53
C ARG A 476 -49.45 -66.08 63.26
N GLY A 477 -50.71 -66.21 62.81
CA GLY A 477 -51.89 -66.04 63.65
C GLY A 477 -52.37 -67.41 64.18
N ARG A 478 -53.21 -67.45 65.22
CA ARG A 478 -53.68 -68.70 65.84
C ARG A 478 -55.12 -68.56 66.38
N THR A 479 -55.79 -69.72 66.52
CA THR A 479 -57.06 -70.00 67.24
C THR A 479 -58.36 -69.42 66.68
N ASP A 480 -59.50 -70.11 66.68
CA ASP A 480 -59.78 -71.57 66.53
C ASP A 480 -61.32 -71.83 66.42
N LYS A 481 -61.73 -72.94 65.79
CA LYS A 481 -63.11 -73.54 65.72
C LYS A 481 -64.19 -72.73 64.93
N SER A 482 -65.01 -73.22 63.96
CA SER A 482 -65.62 -74.53 63.57
C SER A 482 -67.02 -74.81 64.16
N PRO A 483 -68.01 -75.44 63.45
CA PRO A 483 -68.08 -75.85 62.03
C PRO A 483 -69.44 -75.54 61.32
N THR A 484 -69.61 -76.06 60.09
CA THR A 484 -70.82 -76.17 59.23
C THR A 484 -71.79 -77.31 59.68
N PRO A 485 -72.97 -77.61 59.04
CA PRO A 485 -73.62 -77.05 57.83
C PRO A 485 -75.15 -76.71 57.92
N SER A 486 -75.73 -76.35 56.76
CA SER A 486 -77.15 -76.25 56.30
C SER A 486 -77.94 -77.60 56.37
N PRO A 487 -79.30 -77.71 56.12
CA PRO A 487 -80.14 -76.90 55.20
C PRO A 487 -81.64 -76.62 55.55
N ASP A 488 -82.31 -75.93 54.62
CA ASP A 488 -83.74 -75.87 54.18
C ASP A 488 -84.93 -76.20 55.12
N GLY A 489 -86.03 -75.44 54.94
CA GLY A 489 -87.37 -75.81 55.42
C GLY A 489 -88.43 -74.70 55.38
N ASP A 490 -89.10 -74.50 54.24
CA ASP A 490 -90.37 -73.75 54.16
C ASP A 490 -91.53 -74.53 54.80
N ALA A 491 -92.46 -73.85 55.49
CA ALA A 491 -93.91 -74.09 55.41
C ALA A 491 -94.73 -73.06 56.23
N GLU A 492 -95.93 -72.76 55.74
CA GLU A 492 -96.95 -71.96 56.45
C GLU A 492 -97.78 -72.79 57.46
N LEU A 493 -98.67 -72.09 58.18
CA LEU A 493 -100.09 -72.48 58.44
C LEU A 493 -100.51 -72.76 59.90
N SER A 494 -101.23 -71.80 60.47
CA SER A 494 -102.50 -72.01 61.20
C SER A 494 -103.30 -70.70 61.29
N ARG A 495 -104.64 -70.75 61.20
CA ARG A 495 -105.52 -69.56 61.08
C ARG A 495 -106.84 -69.68 61.87
N ALA A 496 -107.26 -68.58 62.51
CA ALA A 496 -108.66 -68.12 62.78
C ALA A 496 -109.59 -68.82 63.83
N LEU A 497 -110.65 -68.07 64.26
CA LEU A 497 -111.90 -68.45 65.01
C LEU A 497 -111.79 -68.75 66.54
N LYS A 498 -112.83 -68.76 67.45
CA LYS A 498 -114.07 -67.95 67.80
C LYS A 498 -114.87 -68.61 69.03
N GLU A 499 -115.44 -67.88 70.03
CA GLU A 499 -116.69 -68.05 70.95
C GLU A 499 -117.15 -69.32 71.88
N ARG A 500 -117.85 -69.20 73.13
CA ARG A 500 -118.80 -70.18 73.97
C ARG A 500 -119.47 -69.96 75.54
N ASP A 501 -120.89 -70.03 75.99
CA ASP A 501 -121.93 -70.46 77.27
C ASP A 501 -122.80 -69.59 78.55
N GLU A 502 -123.94 -69.68 79.55
CA GLU A 502 -125.45 -70.21 80.15
C GLU A 502 -126.37 -69.67 81.59
N LEU A 503 -127.73 -70.00 82.13
CA LEU A 503 -128.61 -70.05 83.60
C LEU A 503 -130.07 -69.33 84.36
N GLN A 504 -131.03 -69.91 85.33
CA GLN A 504 -132.13 -69.59 86.61
C GLN A 504 -133.84 -69.18 86.85
N SER A 505 -134.92 -69.05 87.90
CA SER A 505 -135.69 -69.41 89.36
C SER A 505 -137.23 -68.80 90.04
N VAL A 506 -138.15 -69.20 91.15
CA VAL A 506 -139.65 -68.68 91.82
C VAL A 506 -140.56 -69.05 93.32
N LEU A 507 -141.80 -68.47 93.96
CA LEU A 507 -142.85 -68.85 95.27
C LEU A 507 -144.34 -68.14 95.93
N LEU A 508 -145.25 -68.50 97.08
CA LEU A 508 -146.77 -68.02 97.75
C LEU A 508 -147.43 -68.28 99.38
N GLY A 509 -148.61 -68.08 100.28
CA GLY A 509 -150.17 -67.56 100.76
C GLY A 509 -150.99 -67.92 102.30
N PHE A 510 -152.23 -67.74 103.15
CA PHE A 510 -153.71 -67.07 103.64
C PHE A 510 -154.59 -67.48 105.14
N GLU A 511 -155.82 -67.26 106.00
CA GLU A 511 -157.26 -66.52 106.57
C GLU A 511 -158.21 -67.02 107.99
N LYS A 512 -159.44 -66.75 108.84
CA LYS A 512 -160.65 -65.80 109.59
C LYS A 512 -162.03 -66.24 110.66
N HIS A 513 -162.83 -65.47 111.67
CA HIS A 513 -164.40 -65.33 112.36
C HIS A 513 -165.32 -65.68 113.85
N MET A 514 -166.45 -64.96 114.52
CA MET A 514 -167.87 -65.24 115.45
C MET A 514 -168.57 -64.77 117.02
N GLU A 515 -169.99 -64.67 117.49
CA GLU A 515 -170.84 -64.02 118.82
C GLU A 515 -172.45 -64.30 119.55
N ASP A 516 -173.12 -63.92 120.85
CA ASP A 516 -174.71 -63.83 121.52
C ASP A 516 -175.38 -63.56 123.16
N ILE A 517 -176.76 -63.29 123.70
CA ILE A 517 -177.64 -63.44 125.16
C ILE A 517 -178.97 -62.57 125.97
N GLN A 518 -179.79 -62.86 127.19
CA GLN A 518 -181.14 -62.16 127.97
C GLN A 518 -181.98 -62.45 129.53
N THR A 519 -183.09 -61.75 130.26
CA THR A 519 -183.91 -61.90 131.75
C THR A 519 -185.41 -61.22 132.43
N ARG A 520 -186.19 -61.45 133.70
CA ARG A 520 -187.59 -60.80 134.44
C ARG A 520 -188.50 -61.16 135.92
N VAL A 521 -189.37 -60.37 136.88
CA VAL A 521 -190.67 -60.66 137.98
C VAL A 521 -191.30 -59.78 139.40
N LYS A 522 -192.60 -59.79 140.15
CA LYS A 522 -193.22 -59.23 141.66
C LYS A 522 -194.83 -59.16 142.41
N LEU A 523 -195.33 -59.03 143.81
CA LEU A 523 -196.81 -58.68 144.58
C LEU A 523 -197.34 -58.65 146.29
N LEU A 524 -198.48 -57.99 147.01
CA LEU A 524 -199.32 -58.18 148.47
C LEU A 524 -200.56 -57.21 149.32
N THR A 525 -201.24 -57.37 150.63
CA THR A 525 -202.58 -56.73 151.46
C THR A 525 -203.01 -56.57 153.17
N ALA A 526 -204.25 -56.10 153.87
CA ALA A 526 -204.71 -55.72 155.45
C ALA A 526 -206.28 -55.57 156.29
N GLU A 527 -206.66 -55.08 157.64
CA GLU A 527 -208.05 -55.10 158.63
C GLU A 527 -208.69 -54.00 159.88
N ARG A 528 -209.58 -54.21 161.06
CA ARG A 528 -210.71 -53.31 161.96
C ARG A 528 -211.18 -53.23 163.67
N ASP A 529 -212.44 -52.82 164.33
CA ASP A 529 -213.08 -52.11 165.69
C ASP A 529 -213.74 -52.73 167.07
N GLN A 530 -213.67 -52.17 168.33
CA GLN A 530 -214.30 -50.97 169.03
C GLN A 530 -213.69 -50.71 170.49
N LEU A 531 -214.08 -49.92 171.57
CA LEU A 531 -215.14 -48.94 172.08
C LEU A 531 -214.72 -48.31 173.50
N SER A 532 -215.34 -47.31 174.21
CA SER A 532 -215.38 -45.86 173.87
C SER A 532 -215.13 -44.75 174.97
N THR A 533 -216.07 -44.28 175.83
CA THR A 533 -216.14 -42.82 176.22
C THR A 533 -215.77 -42.27 177.61
N GLN A 534 -215.40 -43.05 178.65
CA GLN A 534 -215.04 -42.49 179.99
C GLN A 534 -213.56 -42.68 180.41
N LEU A 535 -212.73 -43.25 179.53
CA LEU A 535 -211.35 -43.65 179.82
C LEU A 535 -210.28 -42.61 179.40
N LEU A 536 -210.67 -41.57 178.64
CA LEU A 536 -209.72 -40.81 177.82
C LEU A 536 -209.27 -39.45 178.42
N GLN A 537 -210.09 -38.82 179.25
CA GLN A 537 -209.69 -37.73 180.18
C GLN A 537 -208.78 -38.30 181.30
N GLU A 538 -208.12 -37.60 182.24
CA GLU A 538 -207.71 -36.19 182.39
C GLU A 538 -206.20 -36.09 182.70
N GLN A 539 -205.53 -37.19 183.08
CA GLN A 539 -204.15 -37.19 183.60
C GLN A 539 -203.05 -37.02 182.53
N MET A 540 -203.45 -36.66 181.31
CA MET A 540 -202.58 -36.25 180.20
C MET A 540 -201.67 -35.06 180.55
N GLU A 541 -201.99 -34.29 181.60
CA GLU A 541 -201.13 -33.20 182.09
C GLU A 541 -199.86 -33.70 182.82
N GLN A 542 -199.91 -34.83 183.55
CA GLN A 542 -198.73 -35.32 184.27
C GLN A 542 -197.69 -35.96 183.34
N SER A 543 -198.10 -36.53 182.21
CA SER A 543 -197.17 -37.04 181.19
C SER A 543 -196.48 -35.95 180.37
N LEU A 544 -197.01 -34.72 180.37
CA LEU A 544 -196.43 -33.57 179.67
C LEU A 544 -195.12 -33.07 180.34
N SER A 545 -195.03 -33.17 181.67
CA SER A 545 -193.85 -32.78 182.48
C SER A 545 -192.58 -33.54 182.06
N ASP A 546 -192.63 -34.87 182.09
CA ASP A 546 -191.44 -35.72 181.90
C ASP A 546 -190.90 -35.71 180.46
N VAL A 547 -191.76 -35.45 179.48
CA VAL A 547 -191.37 -35.34 178.06
C VAL A 547 -190.55 -34.08 177.82
N GLN A 548 -190.89 -32.95 178.44
CA GLN A 548 -190.19 -31.68 178.24
C GLN A 548 -188.74 -31.72 178.74
N HIS A 549 -188.45 -32.39 179.86
CA HIS A 549 -187.09 -32.46 180.39
C HIS A 549 -186.12 -33.23 179.46
N ARG A 550 -186.56 -34.35 178.87
CA ARG A 550 -185.67 -35.20 178.04
C ARG A 550 -185.39 -34.64 176.65
N LEU A 551 -186.25 -33.77 176.11
CA LEU A 551 -186.02 -33.08 174.84
C LEU A 551 -184.78 -32.16 174.90
N SER A 552 -184.55 -31.52 176.06
CA SER A 552 -183.39 -30.63 176.33
C SER A 552 -182.04 -31.36 176.27
N VAL A 553 -181.98 -32.60 176.77
CA VAL A 553 -180.74 -33.40 176.74
C VAL A 553 -180.32 -33.69 175.30
N LYS A 554 -181.26 -34.11 174.44
CA LYS A 554 -180.97 -34.43 173.03
C LYS A 554 -180.63 -33.21 172.17
N THR A 555 -181.12 -32.02 172.51
CA THR A 555 -180.72 -30.79 171.79
C THR A 555 -179.27 -30.39 172.07
N ASN A 556 -178.72 -30.70 173.25
CA ASN A 556 -177.33 -30.41 173.57
C ASN A 556 -176.35 -31.42 172.93
N GLU A 557 -176.69 -32.72 172.90
CA GLU A 557 -175.92 -33.72 172.15
C GLU A 557 -175.78 -33.36 170.67
N LEU A 558 -176.89 -32.94 170.03
CA LEU A 558 -176.92 -32.58 168.61
C LEU A 558 -175.98 -31.39 168.29
N ARG A 559 -175.81 -30.44 169.22
CA ARG A 559 -174.91 -29.29 169.03
C ARG A 559 -173.43 -29.68 169.05
N ALA A 560 -173.06 -30.68 169.84
CA ALA A 560 -171.68 -31.18 169.90
C ALA A 560 -171.26 -31.86 168.60
N ALA A 561 -172.18 -32.60 167.95
CA ALA A 561 -171.90 -33.29 166.68
C ALA A 561 -171.56 -32.32 165.53
N HIS A 562 -172.26 -31.17 165.44
CA HIS A 562 -172.01 -30.19 164.38
C HIS A 562 -170.59 -29.61 164.45
N GLN A 563 -170.11 -29.22 165.65
CA GLN A 563 -168.76 -28.67 165.89
C GLN A 563 -167.60 -29.65 165.56
N GLN A 564 -167.92 -30.89 165.21
CA GLN A 564 -166.98 -31.93 164.82
C GLN A 564 -166.98 -32.19 163.30
N ILE A 565 -168.00 -31.72 162.58
CA ILE A 565 -168.07 -31.72 161.11
C ILE A 565 -167.22 -30.56 160.56
N ASP A 566 -167.41 -29.35 161.07
CA ASP A 566 -166.70 -28.12 160.64
C ASP A 566 -165.16 -28.34 160.55
N LYS A 567 -164.59 -29.02 161.56
CA LYS A 567 -163.15 -29.31 161.69
C LYS A 567 -162.62 -30.39 160.75
N LEU A 568 -163.49 -31.13 160.08
CA LEU A 568 -163.13 -32.09 159.03
C LEU A 568 -163.20 -31.43 157.65
N GLU A 569 -164.14 -30.53 157.43
CA GLU A 569 -164.25 -29.75 156.19
C GLU A 569 -163.04 -28.82 156.01
N GLU A 570 -162.60 -28.14 157.08
CA GLU A 570 -161.39 -27.30 157.08
C GLU A 570 -160.13 -28.07 156.60
N LYS A 571 -159.92 -29.28 157.10
CA LYS A 571 -158.78 -30.14 156.70
C LYS A 571 -158.83 -30.63 155.26
N ILE A 572 -160.01 -30.72 154.66
CA ILE A 572 -160.16 -31.13 153.26
C ILE A 572 -159.73 -29.98 152.33
N ALA A 573 -159.92 -28.72 152.73
CA ALA A 573 -159.46 -27.56 151.97
C ALA A 573 -157.91 -27.49 151.89
N ASP A 574 -157.21 -27.60 153.02
CA ASP A 574 -155.73 -27.51 153.09
C ASP A 574 -155.02 -28.54 152.19
N LEU A 575 -155.50 -29.79 152.20
CA LEU A 575 -154.96 -30.87 151.39
C LEU A 575 -155.20 -30.65 149.89
N SER A 576 -156.32 -30.03 149.53
CA SER A 576 -156.64 -29.69 148.14
C SER A 576 -155.67 -28.64 147.58
N ILE A 577 -155.30 -27.63 148.39
CA ILE A 577 -154.33 -26.57 148.03
C ILE A 577 -152.91 -27.13 147.85
N HIS A 578 -152.47 -28.04 148.72
CA HIS A 578 -151.19 -28.72 148.53
C HIS A 578 -151.18 -29.56 147.24
N GLY A 579 -152.31 -30.21 146.92
CA GLY A 579 -152.49 -31.01 145.71
C GLY A 579 -152.53 -30.22 144.39
N SER A 580 -152.73 -28.89 144.42
CA SER A 580 -152.51 -28.03 143.24
C SER A 580 -151.05 -27.59 143.14
N SER A 581 -150.44 -27.12 144.24
CA SER A 581 -149.06 -26.60 144.23
C SER A 581 -148.04 -27.60 143.67
N GLN A 582 -148.17 -28.89 144.01
CA GLN A 582 -147.26 -29.93 143.50
C GLN A 582 -147.42 -30.22 141.99
N LYS A 583 -148.58 -29.92 141.39
CA LYS A 583 -148.78 -30.07 139.94
C LYS A 583 -148.09 -28.97 139.16
N ASP A 584 -148.13 -27.74 139.69
CA ASP A 584 -147.51 -26.58 139.06
C ASP A 584 -145.97 -26.70 139.05
N GLU A 585 -145.37 -27.22 140.13
CA GLU A 585 -143.93 -27.55 140.17
C GLU A 585 -143.53 -28.62 139.14
N VAL A 586 -144.33 -29.69 138.99
CA VAL A 586 -144.06 -30.74 138.00
C VAL A 586 -144.15 -30.19 136.57
N ALA A 587 -145.13 -29.33 136.28
CA ALA A 587 -145.25 -28.67 134.98
C ALA A 587 -144.06 -27.74 134.67
N ALA A 588 -143.57 -27.00 135.67
CA ALA A 588 -142.38 -26.16 135.53
C ALA A 588 -141.12 -27.00 135.23
N LEU A 589 -140.89 -28.10 135.96
CA LEU A 589 -139.76 -28.99 135.72
C LEU A 589 -139.80 -29.62 134.33
N GLN A 590 -140.97 -30.10 133.88
CA GLN A 590 -141.16 -30.62 132.52
C GLN A 590 -140.82 -29.57 131.45
N SER A 591 -141.17 -28.30 131.67
CA SER A 591 -140.77 -27.20 130.78
C SER A 591 -139.25 -27.01 130.72
N THR A 592 -138.55 -27.07 131.86
CA THR A 592 -137.09 -26.91 131.91
C THR A 592 -136.31 -28.06 131.23
N ILE A 593 -136.81 -29.30 131.34
CA ILE A 593 -136.23 -30.45 130.62
C ILE A 593 -136.38 -30.24 129.11
N ALA A 594 -137.58 -29.84 128.67
CA ALA A 594 -137.84 -29.56 127.25
C ALA A 594 -137.02 -28.38 126.68
N SER A 595 -136.53 -27.44 127.48
CA SER A 595 -135.53 -26.46 127.01
C SER A 595 -134.14 -27.07 126.89
N LEU A 596 -133.69 -27.87 127.86
CA LEU A 596 -132.37 -28.49 127.85
C LEU A 596 -132.18 -29.49 126.71
N ASP A 597 -133.21 -30.26 126.36
CA ASP A 597 -133.16 -31.16 125.19
C ASP A 597 -132.94 -30.39 123.88
N ARG A 598 -133.65 -29.25 123.70
CA ARG A 598 -133.47 -28.39 122.51
C ARG A 598 -132.09 -27.74 122.46
N GLU A 599 -131.54 -27.31 123.60
CA GLU A 599 -130.18 -26.77 123.67
C GLU A 599 -129.13 -27.84 123.36
N LYS A 600 -129.32 -29.07 123.87
CA LYS A 600 -128.46 -30.22 123.55
C LYS A 600 -128.45 -30.52 122.06
N ASP A 601 -129.62 -30.58 121.43
CA ASP A 601 -129.74 -30.91 120.01
C ASP A 601 -129.15 -29.81 119.12
N ALA A 602 -129.36 -28.53 119.47
CA ALA A 602 -128.73 -27.40 118.77
C ALA A 602 -127.19 -27.36 118.92
N LEU A 603 -126.65 -27.83 120.06
CA LEU A 603 -125.21 -28.00 120.25
C LEU A 603 -124.65 -29.18 119.46
N GLN A 604 -125.41 -30.27 119.31
CA GLN A 604 -125.05 -31.42 118.49
C GLN A 604 -124.95 -31.02 117.00
N ASP A 605 -125.99 -30.38 116.46
CA ASP A 605 -125.99 -29.83 115.09
C ASP A 605 -124.78 -28.92 114.83
N ALA A 606 -124.40 -28.09 115.81
CA ALA A 606 -123.26 -27.19 115.71
C ALA A 606 -121.90 -27.94 115.71
N VAL A 607 -121.77 -29.02 116.47
CA VAL A 607 -120.56 -29.88 116.47
C VAL A 607 -120.42 -30.62 115.15
N ASP A 608 -121.52 -31.15 114.61
CA ASP A 608 -121.50 -31.93 113.37
C ASP A 608 -121.16 -31.02 112.16
N GLN A 609 -121.77 -29.84 112.06
CA GLN A 609 -121.41 -28.82 111.06
C GLN A 609 -119.94 -28.38 111.14
N LYS A 610 -119.36 -28.27 112.35
CA LYS A 610 -117.93 -27.95 112.52
C LYS A 610 -117.03 -29.11 112.12
N THR A 611 -117.48 -30.34 112.32
CA THR A 611 -116.75 -31.56 111.92
C THR A 611 -116.72 -31.70 110.40
N GLU A 612 -117.85 -31.51 109.72
CA GLU A 612 -117.91 -31.46 108.24
C GLU A 612 -117.00 -30.36 107.67
N SER A 613 -117.11 -29.13 108.22
CA SER A 613 -116.26 -28.01 107.79
C SER A 613 -114.77 -28.26 108.00
N MET A 614 -114.38 -29.04 109.02
CA MET A 614 -112.98 -29.42 109.26
C MET A 614 -112.48 -30.42 108.22
N VAL A 615 -113.30 -31.43 107.87
CA VAL A 615 -112.95 -32.42 106.84
C VAL A 615 -112.76 -31.74 105.48
N LEU A 616 -113.69 -30.87 105.07
CA LEU A 616 -113.59 -30.13 103.80
C LEU A 616 -112.32 -29.27 103.72
N LEU A 617 -111.93 -28.61 104.81
CA LEU A 617 -110.68 -27.84 104.88
C LEU A 617 -109.43 -28.72 104.83
N GLN A 618 -109.45 -29.91 105.45
CA GLN A 618 -108.35 -30.87 105.35
C GLN A 618 -108.19 -31.40 103.92
N GLU A 619 -109.29 -31.73 103.24
CA GLU A 619 -109.25 -32.13 101.83
C GLU A 619 -108.70 -31.01 100.94
N ASP A 620 -109.12 -29.75 101.16
CA ASP A 620 -108.63 -28.62 100.38
C ASP A 620 -107.14 -28.32 100.61
N ILE A 621 -106.66 -28.43 101.85
CA ILE A 621 -105.21 -28.38 102.13
C ILE A 621 -104.49 -29.47 101.34
N HIS A 622 -104.97 -30.71 101.38
CA HIS A 622 -104.32 -31.84 100.72
C HIS A 622 -104.36 -31.73 99.17
N ARG A 623 -105.46 -31.19 98.62
CA ARG A 623 -105.55 -30.79 97.19
C ARG A 623 -104.48 -29.76 96.85
N LYS A 624 -104.27 -28.73 97.68
CA LYS A 624 -103.22 -27.71 97.45
C LYS A 624 -101.82 -28.30 97.56
N GLU A 625 -101.53 -29.12 98.57
CA GLU A 625 -100.25 -29.82 98.73
C GLU A 625 -99.89 -30.64 97.47
N LYS A 626 -100.86 -31.40 96.94
CA LYS A 626 -100.69 -32.17 95.70
C LYS A 626 -100.36 -31.27 94.51
N THR A 627 -101.12 -30.19 94.29
CA THR A 627 -100.82 -29.24 93.19
C THR A 627 -99.47 -28.53 93.36
N LEU A 628 -99.01 -28.31 94.61
CA LEU A 628 -97.74 -27.65 94.89
C LEU A 628 -96.55 -28.59 94.66
N LEU A 629 -96.70 -29.89 94.94
CA LEU A 629 -95.75 -30.93 94.53
C LEU A 629 -95.67 -31.05 93.00
N GLU A 630 -96.82 -31.08 92.31
CA GLU A 630 -96.89 -31.11 90.84
C GLU A 630 -96.20 -29.89 90.21
N VAL A 631 -96.48 -28.68 90.71
CA VAL A 631 -95.80 -27.46 90.23
C VAL A 631 -94.29 -27.52 90.49
N ARG A 632 -93.84 -27.99 91.67
CA ARG A 632 -92.39 -28.15 91.96
C ARG A 632 -91.71 -29.11 90.98
N LEU A 633 -92.33 -30.23 90.65
CA LEU A 633 -91.81 -31.17 89.64
C LEU A 633 -91.69 -30.49 88.27
N THR A 634 -92.74 -29.77 87.82
CA THR A 634 -92.67 -29.03 86.54
C THR A 634 -91.57 -27.96 86.53
N VAL A 635 -91.29 -27.30 87.66
CA VAL A 635 -90.17 -26.35 87.76
C VAL A 635 -88.83 -27.07 87.62
N THR A 636 -88.61 -28.18 88.33
CA THR A 636 -87.35 -28.95 88.20
C THR A 636 -87.16 -29.54 86.79
N ASP A 637 -88.24 -29.95 86.12
CA ASP A 637 -88.17 -30.42 84.73
C ASP A 637 -87.82 -29.27 83.76
N LEU A 638 -88.38 -28.08 83.98
CA LEU A 638 -88.04 -26.88 83.21
C LEU A 638 -86.59 -26.45 83.45
N GLU A 639 -86.10 -26.46 84.69
CA GLU A 639 -84.70 -26.18 85.04
C GLU A 639 -83.74 -27.16 84.38
N ASN A 640 -84.03 -28.47 84.45
CA ASN A 640 -83.27 -29.51 83.76
C ASN A 640 -83.26 -29.30 82.23
N SER A 641 -84.41 -28.93 81.63
CA SER A 641 -84.50 -28.65 80.20
C SER A 641 -83.70 -27.40 79.79
N LEU A 642 -83.70 -26.38 80.64
CA LEU A 642 -82.96 -25.13 80.43
C LEU A 642 -81.44 -25.37 80.48
N ASP A 643 -80.95 -26.21 81.39
CA ASP A 643 -79.53 -26.54 81.48
C ASP A 643 -79.07 -27.44 80.31
N GLN A 644 -79.91 -28.37 79.85
CA GLN A 644 -79.67 -29.08 78.60
C GLN A 644 -79.59 -28.11 77.40
N LEU A 645 -80.50 -27.15 77.32
CA LEU A 645 -80.48 -26.10 76.29
C LEU A 645 -79.21 -25.24 76.37
N LYS A 646 -78.76 -24.80 77.56
CA LYS A 646 -77.48 -24.09 77.74
C LYS A 646 -76.29 -24.92 77.24
N VAL A 647 -76.25 -26.22 77.55
CA VAL A 647 -75.18 -27.11 77.06
C VAL A 647 -75.19 -27.20 75.54
N THR A 648 -76.36 -27.36 74.90
CA THR A 648 -76.46 -27.38 73.43
C THR A 648 -76.15 -26.02 72.78
N LEU A 649 -76.53 -24.90 73.40
CA LEU A 649 -76.13 -23.57 72.95
C LEU A 649 -74.60 -23.44 72.95
N SER A 650 -73.96 -23.80 74.07
CA SER A 650 -72.49 -23.74 74.19
C SER A 650 -71.76 -24.64 73.18
N SER A 651 -72.36 -25.75 72.73
CA SER A 651 -71.76 -26.61 71.71
C SER A 651 -71.94 -26.04 70.31
N ARG A 652 -73.09 -25.44 70.01
CA ARG A 652 -73.31 -24.68 68.76
C ARG A 652 -72.44 -23.43 68.69
N GLU A 653 -72.21 -22.72 69.78
CA GLU A 653 -71.26 -21.59 69.84
C GLU A 653 -69.82 -22.02 69.52
N ARG A 654 -69.38 -23.15 70.09
CA ARG A 654 -68.06 -23.74 69.78
C ARG A 654 -67.95 -24.24 68.34
N GLU A 655 -69.01 -24.82 67.79
CA GLU A 655 -69.12 -25.23 66.39
C GLU A 655 -69.06 -24.01 65.46
N ILE A 656 -69.82 -22.96 65.73
CA ILE A 656 -69.78 -21.68 64.99
C ILE A 656 -68.39 -21.04 65.07
N ALA A 657 -67.72 -21.06 66.22
CA ALA A 657 -66.36 -20.56 66.36
C ALA A 657 -65.33 -21.40 65.57
N SER A 658 -65.54 -22.71 65.46
CA SER A 658 -64.71 -23.60 64.62
C SER A 658 -64.96 -23.34 63.13
N LEU A 659 -66.22 -23.25 62.71
CA LEU A 659 -66.60 -22.98 61.31
C LEU A 659 -66.14 -21.59 60.85
N ARG A 660 -66.17 -20.58 61.72
CA ARG A 660 -65.58 -19.26 61.44
C ARG A 660 -64.09 -19.36 61.18
N ARG A 661 -63.31 -20.00 62.06
CA ARG A 661 -61.86 -20.21 61.84
C ARG A 661 -61.56 -20.98 60.56
N GLN A 662 -62.37 -21.97 60.21
CA GLN A 662 -62.23 -22.72 58.95
C GLN A 662 -62.55 -21.84 57.73
N LEU A 663 -63.56 -20.96 57.82
CA LEU A 663 -63.86 -19.98 56.78
C LEU A 663 -62.75 -18.93 56.63
N ASP A 664 -62.26 -18.39 57.75
CA ASP A 664 -61.17 -17.41 57.79
C ASP A 664 -59.89 -18.02 57.16
N GLN A 665 -59.52 -19.25 57.56
CA GLN A 665 -58.39 -19.98 56.98
C GLN A 665 -58.61 -20.26 55.48
N SER A 666 -59.80 -20.71 55.07
CA SER A 666 -60.12 -20.94 53.65
C SER A 666 -60.04 -19.64 52.83
N GLN A 667 -60.38 -18.50 53.43
CA GLN A 667 -60.29 -17.18 52.80
C GLN A 667 -58.83 -16.70 52.70
N GLU A 668 -58.00 -16.97 53.72
CA GLU A 668 -56.56 -16.75 53.66
C GLU A 668 -55.90 -17.60 52.56
N GLU A 669 -56.20 -18.90 52.51
CA GLU A 669 -55.74 -19.84 51.49
C GLU A 669 -56.19 -19.42 50.08
N LEU A 670 -57.46 -19.06 49.89
CA LEU A 670 -57.98 -18.51 48.63
C LEU A 670 -57.26 -17.22 48.22
N SER A 671 -56.95 -16.34 49.18
CA SER A 671 -56.21 -15.10 48.90
C SER A 671 -54.74 -15.36 48.55
N ALA A 672 -54.13 -16.41 49.10
CA ALA A 672 -52.76 -16.83 48.76
C ALA A 672 -52.71 -17.42 47.35
N VAL A 673 -53.57 -18.40 47.05
CA VAL A 673 -53.71 -18.98 45.70
C VAL A 673 -54.06 -17.91 44.66
N SER A 674 -54.85 -16.90 45.03
CA SER A 674 -55.14 -15.76 44.14
C SER A 674 -53.88 -14.92 43.84
N ARG A 675 -53.07 -14.61 44.85
CA ARG A 675 -51.79 -13.90 44.70
C ARG A 675 -50.80 -14.71 43.86
N ASP A 676 -50.67 -16.00 44.12
CA ASP A 676 -49.79 -16.91 43.36
C ASP A 676 -50.23 -17.03 41.90
N ARG A 677 -51.54 -17.13 41.64
CA ARG A 677 -52.11 -17.11 40.29
C ARG A 677 -51.79 -15.79 39.56
N GLU A 678 -51.85 -14.65 40.24
CA GLU A 678 -51.46 -13.38 39.63
C GLU A 678 -49.95 -13.31 39.34
N VAL A 679 -49.09 -13.84 40.21
CA VAL A 679 -47.64 -13.93 39.95
C VAL A 679 -47.38 -14.79 38.72
N ALA A 680 -47.97 -15.99 38.66
CA ALA A 680 -47.87 -16.88 37.50
C ALA A 680 -48.43 -16.23 36.21
N LEU A 681 -49.49 -15.42 36.29
CA LEU A 681 -50.02 -14.68 35.13
C LEU A 681 -49.11 -13.54 34.68
N ARG A 682 -48.43 -12.83 35.60
CA ARG A 682 -47.41 -11.83 35.26
C ARG A 682 -46.20 -12.48 34.59
N GLU A 683 -45.72 -13.60 35.12
CA GLU A 683 -44.62 -14.38 34.56
C GLU A 683 -44.98 -14.97 33.20
N ASN A 684 -46.19 -15.53 33.03
CA ASN A 684 -46.62 -16.08 31.75
C ASN A 684 -46.73 -15.00 30.65
N ARG A 685 -47.20 -13.78 30.99
CA ARG A 685 -47.18 -12.63 30.07
C ARG A 685 -45.76 -12.26 29.69
N ARG A 686 -44.86 -12.10 30.67
CA ARG A 686 -43.45 -11.82 30.40
C ARG A 686 -42.84 -12.87 29.47
N LEU A 687 -43.09 -14.16 29.70
CA LEU A 687 -42.59 -15.23 28.84
C LEU A 687 -43.19 -15.20 27.42
N GLN A 688 -44.42 -14.69 27.25
CA GLN A 688 -45.00 -14.42 25.93
C GLN A 688 -44.35 -13.20 25.25
N ASP A 689 -44.07 -12.13 26.00
CA ASP A 689 -43.38 -10.92 25.51
C ASP A 689 -41.91 -11.21 25.13
N ASP A 690 -41.20 -11.99 25.95
CA ASP A 690 -39.85 -12.50 25.70
C ASP A 690 -39.84 -13.40 24.45
N LEU A 691 -40.80 -14.32 24.31
CA LEU A 691 -40.95 -15.19 23.13
C LEU A 691 -41.30 -14.40 21.86
N ALA A 692 -42.18 -13.40 21.95
CA ALA A 692 -42.54 -12.53 20.84
C ALA A 692 -41.37 -11.63 20.41
N THR A 693 -40.50 -11.25 21.36
CA THR A 693 -39.27 -10.50 21.08
C THR A 693 -38.23 -11.37 20.40
N MET A 694 -37.92 -12.54 20.95
CA MET A 694 -37.03 -13.52 20.32
C MET A 694 -37.54 -14.00 18.94
N THR A 695 -38.86 -14.04 18.72
CA THR A 695 -39.44 -14.31 17.39
C THR A 695 -39.16 -13.17 16.39
N ARG A 696 -39.32 -11.91 16.81
CA ARG A 696 -38.98 -10.73 15.99
C ARG A 696 -37.48 -10.65 15.69
N GLU A 697 -36.63 -10.94 16.66
CA GLU A 697 -35.17 -10.98 16.50
C GLU A 697 -34.74 -12.07 15.51
N ASN A 698 -35.27 -13.29 15.62
CA ASN A 698 -34.99 -14.35 14.65
C ASN A 698 -35.48 -13.98 13.23
N GLN A 699 -36.59 -13.27 13.09
CA GLN A 699 -37.06 -12.75 11.80
C GLN A 699 -36.12 -11.67 11.23
N ALA A 700 -35.63 -10.75 12.07
CA ALA A 700 -34.65 -9.73 11.67
C ALA A 700 -33.32 -10.37 11.23
N VAL A 701 -32.74 -11.24 12.05
CA VAL A 701 -31.49 -11.96 11.74
C VAL A 701 -31.63 -12.85 10.49
N HIS A 702 -32.81 -13.41 10.23
CA HIS A 702 -33.07 -14.14 8.98
C HIS A 702 -33.15 -13.22 7.75
N GLY A 703 -33.66 -11.99 7.93
CA GLY A 703 -33.61 -10.92 6.92
C GLY A 703 -32.17 -10.50 6.61
N GLU A 704 -31.41 -10.12 7.64
CA GLU A 704 -29.98 -9.76 7.54
C GLU A 704 -29.14 -10.87 6.87
N MET A 705 -29.40 -12.14 7.23
CA MET A 705 -28.79 -13.30 6.58
C MET A 705 -29.15 -13.38 5.09
N GLN A 706 -30.39 -13.13 4.72
CA GLN A 706 -30.80 -13.15 3.31
C GLN A 706 -30.23 -11.97 2.51
N GLU A 707 -30.11 -10.79 3.13
CA GLU A 707 -29.44 -9.62 2.53
C GLU A 707 -27.95 -9.91 2.31
N ALA A 708 -27.24 -10.44 3.31
CA ALA A 708 -25.83 -10.85 3.17
C ALA A 708 -25.64 -11.98 2.13
N LEU A 709 -26.60 -12.90 1.98
CA LEU A 709 -26.59 -13.90 0.91
C LEU A 709 -26.77 -13.27 -0.49
N ASN A 710 -27.63 -12.25 -0.61
CA ASN A 710 -27.83 -11.50 -1.85
C ASN A 710 -26.59 -10.68 -2.22
N GLU A 711 -26.01 -9.93 -1.26
CA GLU A 711 -24.76 -9.17 -1.45
C GLU A 711 -23.60 -10.08 -1.87
N ARG A 712 -23.44 -11.22 -1.21
CA ARG A 712 -22.45 -12.26 -1.57
C ARG A 712 -22.58 -12.68 -3.03
N ASP A 713 -23.81 -12.88 -3.52
CA ASP A 713 -24.05 -13.35 -4.88
C ASP A 713 -23.95 -12.23 -5.92
N GLU A 714 -24.26 -10.98 -5.55
CA GLU A 714 -23.94 -9.82 -6.39
C GLU A 714 -22.43 -9.60 -6.50
N LEU A 715 -21.69 -9.72 -5.40
CA LEU A 715 -20.22 -9.68 -5.38
C LEU A 715 -19.60 -10.79 -6.24
N LYS A 716 -20.16 -12.02 -6.23
CA LYS A 716 -19.76 -13.07 -7.17
C LYS A 716 -19.98 -12.65 -8.62
N LEU A 717 -21.13 -12.06 -8.96
CA LEU A 717 -21.41 -11.59 -10.33
C LEU A 717 -20.42 -10.51 -10.76
N ARG A 718 -20.13 -9.52 -9.89
CA ARG A 718 -19.09 -8.50 -10.14
C ARG A 718 -17.72 -9.13 -10.36
N VAL A 719 -17.32 -10.12 -9.54
CA VAL A 719 -16.06 -10.87 -9.71
C VAL A 719 -16.00 -11.63 -11.04
N HIS A 720 -17.07 -12.30 -11.46
CA HIS A 720 -17.11 -12.98 -12.77
C HIS A 720 -17.03 -11.98 -13.94
N SER A 721 -17.60 -10.78 -13.79
CA SER A 721 -17.44 -9.70 -14.76
C SER A 721 -15.98 -9.23 -14.84
N TYR A 722 -15.29 -9.07 -13.71
CA TYR A 722 -13.87 -8.70 -13.70
C TYR A 722 -12.97 -9.81 -14.28
N ILE A 723 -13.22 -11.08 -13.98
CA ILE A 723 -12.49 -12.22 -14.58
C ILE A 723 -12.66 -12.22 -16.11
N SER A 724 -13.88 -11.96 -16.60
CA SER A 724 -14.17 -11.89 -18.04
C SER A 724 -13.44 -10.72 -18.72
N GLU A 725 -13.37 -9.56 -18.07
CA GLU A 725 -12.66 -8.37 -18.59
C GLU A 725 -11.13 -8.54 -18.54
N VAL A 726 -10.59 -9.19 -17.51
CA VAL A 726 -9.17 -9.57 -17.45
C VAL A 726 -8.83 -10.52 -18.58
N ALA A 727 -9.59 -11.59 -18.79
CA ALA A 727 -9.37 -12.52 -19.90
C ALA A 727 -9.47 -11.84 -21.28
N ARG A 728 -10.33 -10.83 -21.43
CA ARG A 728 -10.43 -9.99 -22.64
C ARG A 728 -9.16 -9.15 -22.84
N ILE A 729 -8.61 -8.56 -21.77
CA ILE A 729 -7.37 -7.78 -21.80
C ILE A 729 -6.16 -8.69 -22.06
N GLU A 730 -6.07 -9.85 -21.43
CA GLU A 730 -5.03 -10.87 -21.68
C GLU A 730 -5.04 -11.32 -23.14
N SER A 731 -6.21 -11.60 -23.71
CA SER A 731 -6.35 -11.94 -25.14
C SER A 731 -5.87 -10.83 -26.07
N MET A 732 -6.17 -9.57 -25.72
CA MET A 732 -5.71 -8.39 -26.46
C MET A 732 -4.19 -8.18 -26.33
N MET A 733 -3.62 -8.40 -25.15
CA MET A 733 -2.18 -8.35 -24.91
C MET A 733 -1.44 -9.44 -25.69
N ALA A 734 -1.92 -10.69 -25.65
CA ALA A 734 -1.34 -11.79 -26.42
C ALA A 734 -1.35 -11.53 -27.94
N ALA A 735 -2.41 -10.89 -28.45
CA ALA A 735 -2.46 -10.44 -29.84
C ALA A 735 -1.42 -9.35 -30.15
N LYS A 736 -1.22 -8.37 -29.25
CA LYS A 736 -0.17 -7.34 -29.42
C LYS A 736 1.25 -7.86 -29.25
N GLU A 737 1.46 -8.86 -28.41
CA GLU A 737 2.73 -9.59 -28.36
C GLU A 737 2.99 -10.39 -29.64
N GLN A 738 1.96 -10.97 -30.26
CA GLN A 738 2.09 -11.62 -31.56
C GLN A 738 2.45 -10.58 -32.64
N GLU A 739 1.72 -9.47 -32.75
CA GLU A 739 2.05 -8.38 -33.69
C GLU A 739 3.49 -7.87 -33.50
N ASN A 740 3.96 -7.72 -32.27
CA ASN A 740 5.34 -7.32 -31.98
C ASN A 740 6.36 -8.41 -32.37
N ARG A 741 6.05 -9.70 -32.16
CA ARG A 741 6.90 -10.81 -32.58
C ARG A 741 6.99 -10.88 -34.11
N ASP A 742 5.87 -10.75 -34.82
CA ASP A 742 5.80 -10.67 -36.28
C ASP A 742 6.59 -9.46 -36.83
N MET A 743 6.52 -8.30 -36.17
CA MET A 743 7.32 -7.13 -36.57
C MET A 743 8.82 -7.33 -36.34
N LEU A 744 9.22 -7.91 -35.20
CA LEU A 744 10.63 -8.23 -34.93
C LEU A 744 11.18 -9.26 -35.92
N GLU A 745 10.37 -10.23 -36.35
CA GLU A 745 10.72 -11.17 -37.41
C GLU A 745 10.92 -10.46 -38.76
N ARG A 746 10.00 -9.55 -39.15
CA ARG A 746 10.16 -8.73 -40.36
C ARG A 746 11.40 -7.82 -40.30
N PHE A 747 11.74 -7.27 -39.14
CA PHE A 747 12.98 -6.50 -38.99
C PHE A 747 14.22 -7.39 -39.15
N ARG A 748 14.20 -8.63 -38.64
CA ARG A 748 15.28 -9.61 -38.88
C ARG A 748 15.41 -9.99 -40.35
N THR A 749 14.30 -10.29 -41.05
CA THR A 749 14.36 -10.62 -42.48
C THR A 749 14.89 -9.43 -43.29
N ILE A 750 14.38 -8.22 -43.07
CA ILE A 750 14.89 -7.01 -43.75
C ILE A 750 16.37 -6.75 -43.44
N HIS A 751 16.82 -7.00 -42.20
CA HIS A 751 18.22 -6.85 -41.82
C HIS A 751 19.11 -7.87 -42.54
N THR A 752 18.74 -9.16 -42.53
CA THR A 752 19.48 -10.21 -43.26
C THR A 752 19.49 -9.94 -44.77
N GLU A 753 18.38 -9.50 -45.38
CA GLU A 753 18.39 -9.08 -46.79
C GLU A 753 19.25 -7.81 -47.03
N SER A 754 19.52 -7.00 -46.01
CA SER A 754 20.40 -5.83 -46.12
C SER A 754 21.86 -6.26 -46.09
N GLU A 755 22.24 -7.13 -45.15
CA GLU A 755 23.56 -7.78 -45.09
C GLU A 755 23.84 -8.54 -46.39
N ASP A 756 22.83 -9.25 -46.90
CA ASP A 756 22.88 -10.03 -48.13
C ASP A 756 23.01 -9.13 -49.39
N ARG A 757 22.59 -7.86 -49.33
CA ARG A 757 22.85 -6.85 -50.37
C ARG A 757 24.23 -6.22 -50.21
N GLU A 758 24.67 -5.98 -48.98
CA GLU A 758 25.99 -5.43 -48.67
C GLU A 758 27.12 -6.39 -49.07
N MET A 759 27.01 -7.68 -48.76
CA MET A 759 27.96 -8.71 -49.24
C MET A 759 28.04 -8.75 -50.77
N LYS A 760 26.91 -8.61 -51.47
CA LYS A 760 26.87 -8.56 -52.94
C LYS A 760 27.51 -7.26 -53.49
N LEU A 761 27.36 -6.14 -52.78
CA LEU A 761 28.05 -4.88 -53.10
C LEU A 761 29.57 -5.02 -52.91
N GLN A 762 30.02 -5.50 -51.75
CA GLN A 762 31.44 -5.73 -51.45
C GLN A 762 32.08 -6.71 -52.46
N GLN A 763 31.36 -7.76 -52.86
CA GLN A 763 31.80 -8.68 -53.92
C GLN A 763 31.95 -7.95 -55.27
N ALA A 764 30.99 -7.11 -55.65
CA ALA A 764 31.06 -6.31 -56.87
C ALA A 764 32.17 -5.25 -56.81
N GLU A 765 32.46 -4.66 -55.65
CA GLU A 765 33.59 -3.74 -55.45
C GLU A 765 34.94 -4.46 -55.53
N GLY A 766 35.04 -5.69 -55.01
CA GLY A 766 36.21 -6.57 -55.18
C GLY A 766 36.48 -6.87 -56.65
N LEU A 767 35.44 -7.27 -57.41
CA LEU A 767 35.53 -7.51 -58.85
C LEU A 767 35.91 -6.23 -59.63
N ASN A 768 35.29 -5.08 -59.31
CA ASN A 768 35.67 -3.80 -59.92
C ASN A 768 37.13 -3.42 -59.61
N ASN A 769 37.64 -3.73 -58.41
CA ASN A 769 39.05 -3.51 -58.09
C ASN A 769 39.99 -4.45 -58.86
N SER A 770 39.63 -5.73 -59.06
CA SER A 770 40.39 -6.64 -59.94
C SER A 770 40.46 -6.11 -61.37
N ILE A 771 39.29 -5.80 -61.97
CA ILE A 771 39.18 -5.26 -63.33
C ILE A 771 39.94 -3.94 -63.47
N ARG A 772 39.95 -3.09 -62.43
CA ARG A 772 40.74 -1.84 -62.41
C ARG A 772 42.24 -2.10 -62.35
N LEU A 773 42.70 -3.12 -61.63
CA LEU A 773 44.11 -3.52 -61.60
C LEU A 773 44.55 -4.16 -62.93
N GLU A 774 43.71 -4.99 -63.54
CA GLU A 774 43.91 -5.57 -64.88
C GLU A 774 43.95 -4.49 -65.96
N LEU A 775 43.07 -3.48 -65.87
CA LEU A 775 43.09 -2.32 -66.77
C LEU A 775 44.37 -1.48 -66.57
N LEU A 776 44.83 -1.29 -65.32
CA LEU A 776 46.05 -0.57 -65.02
C LEU A 776 47.31 -1.31 -65.49
N SER A 777 47.37 -2.64 -65.37
CA SER A 777 48.48 -3.46 -65.87
C SER A 777 48.49 -3.49 -67.41
N SER A 778 47.33 -3.66 -68.05
CA SER A 778 47.20 -3.46 -69.49
C SER A 778 47.63 -2.05 -69.90
N ASP A 779 47.30 -1.01 -69.13
CA ASP A 779 47.75 0.36 -69.43
C ASP A 779 49.25 0.61 -69.20
N THR A 780 49.93 -0.16 -68.34
CA THR A 780 51.40 -0.19 -68.31
C THR A 780 51.97 -0.88 -69.55
N GLU A 781 51.41 -2.03 -69.96
CA GLU A 781 51.85 -2.75 -71.16
C GLU A 781 51.62 -1.92 -72.43
N ARG A 782 50.44 -1.31 -72.59
CA ARG A 782 50.12 -0.40 -73.71
C ARG A 782 51.07 0.80 -73.75
N ARG A 783 51.57 1.29 -72.60
CA ARG A 783 52.61 2.34 -72.56
C ARG A 783 53.96 1.81 -73.02
N HIS A 784 54.44 0.69 -72.48
CA HIS A 784 55.70 0.09 -72.92
C HIS A 784 55.71 -0.34 -74.39
N LEU A 785 54.57 -0.79 -74.93
CA LEU A 785 54.42 -1.04 -76.37
C LEU A 785 54.47 0.24 -77.20
N ARG A 786 53.86 1.35 -76.75
CA ARG A 786 53.99 2.67 -77.42
C ARG A 786 55.41 3.22 -77.34
N GLU A 787 56.09 3.06 -76.20
CA GLU A 787 57.49 3.45 -76.01
C GLU A 787 58.40 2.67 -76.97
N ARG A 788 58.21 1.34 -77.08
CA ARG A 788 58.90 0.50 -78.06
C ARG A 788 58.62 0.92 -79.51
N VAL A 789 57.37 1.15 -79.88
CA VAL A 789 57.01 1.65 -81.23
C VAL A 789 57.68 2.99 -81.49
N SER A 790 57.63 3.95 -80.54
CA SER A 790 58.30 5.25 -80.70
C SER A 790 59.84 5.16 -80.79
N LEU A 791 60.46 4.15 -80.17
CA LEU A 791 61.89 3.87 -80.35
C LEU A 791 62.19 3.29 -81.73
N GLN A 792 61.34 2.38 -82.22
CA GLN A 792 61.46 1.81 -83.57
C GLN A 792 61.17 2.85 -84.66
N ASP A 793 60.20 3.75 -84.47
CA ASP A 793 59.92 4.87 -85.36
C ASP A 793 61.11 5.85 -85.43
N ARG A 794 61.78 6.11 -84.30
CA ARG A 794 63.03 6.88 -84.25
C ARG A 794 64.16 6.18 -85.00
N GLU A 795 64.34 4.87 -84.82
CA GLU A 795 65.35 4.07 -85.53
C GLU A 795 65.07 4.04 -87.05
N ILE A 796 63.81 3.89 -87.45
CA ILE A 796 63.37 4.00 -88.84
C ILE A 796 63.65 5.41 -89.38
N GLN A 797 63.38 6.47 -88.62
CA GLN A 797 63.68 7.84 -89.05
C GLN A 797 65.18 8.11 -89.15
N GLU A 798 66.00 7.54 -88.26
CA GLU A 798 67.47 7.60 -88.32
C GLU A 798 67.99 6.83 -89.55
N HIS A 799 67.42 5.67 -89.86
CA HIS A 799 67.70 4.93 -91.10
C HIS A 799 67.23 5.67 -92.36
N LEU A 800 66.07 6.33 -92.35
CA LEU A 800 65.59 7.17 -93.45
C LEU A 800 66.48 8.40 -93.66
N ASN A 801 66.92 9.05 -92.59
CA ASN A 801 67.87 10.16 -92.67
C ASN A 801 69.23 9.70 -93.22
N ALA A 802 69.70 8.50 -92.81
CA ALA A 802 70.90 7.89 -93.36
C ALA A 802 70.74 7.51 -94.85
N LEU A 803 69.58 6.95 -95.24
CA LEU A 803 69.26 6.68 -96.64
C LEU A 803 69.23 7.96 -97.48
N GLN A 804 68.60 9.03 -97.01
CA GLN A 804 68.63 10.34 -97.69
C GLN A 804 70.06 10.90 -97.81
N ALA A 805 70.90 10.70 -96.79
CA ALA A 805 72.32 11.07 -96.86
C ALA A 805 73.08 10.23 -97.89
N TYR A 806 72.82 8.92 -97.98
CA TYR A 806 73.39 8.05 -99.01
C TYR A 806 72.86 8.38 -100.41
N GLU A 807 71.57 8.69 -100.58
CA GLU A 807 70.98 9.14 -101.84
C GLU A 807 71.56 10.49 -102.28
N ALA A 808 71.80 11.42 -101.34
CA ALA A 808 72.48 12.69 -101.60
C ALA A 808 73.97 12.48 -102.00
N GLN A 809 74.66 11.53 -101.38
CA GLN A 809 76.01 11.11 -101.77
C GLN A 809 76.02 10.44 -103.15
N VAL A 810 75.13 9.49 -103.42
CA VAL A 810 74.97 8.86 -104.75
C VAL A 810 74.63 9.93 -105.80
N SER A 811 73.77 10.90 -105.47
CA SER A 811 73.44 12.02 -106.35
C SER A 811 74.59 13.02 -106.54
N SER A 812 75.52 13.14 -105.59
CA SER A 812 76.74 13.95 -105.74
C SER A 812 77.81 13.20 -106.56
N LEU A 813 77.96 11.89 -106.34
CA LEU A 813 78.80 11.00 -107.12
C LEU A 813 78.30 10.87 -108.57
N ALA A 814 76.99 10.77 -108.81
CA ALA A 814 76.42 10.78 -110.16
C ALA A 814 76.70 12.11 -110.89
N ARG A 815 76.61 13.25 -110.21
CA ARG A 815 77.03 14.55 -110.77
C ARG A 815 78.54 14.67 -110.98
N ALA A 816 79.36 14.03 -110.14
CA ALA A 816 80.81 13.98 -110.31
C ALA A 816 81.21 13.05 -111.47
N MET A 817 80.57 11.89 -111.61
CA MET A 817 80.74 10.98 -112.75
C MET A 817 80.29 11.66 -114.04
N SER A 818 79.12 12.30 -114.06
CA SER A 818 78.63 13.07 -115.22
C SER A 818 79.61 14.18 -115.65
N ARG A 819 80.23 14.90 -114.70
CA ARG A 819 81.30 15.87 -115.01
C ARG A 819 82.56 15.20 -115.54
N LEU A 820 82.99 14.07 -114.97
CA LEU A 820 84.13 13.30 -115.47
C LEU A 820 83.84 12.70 -116.85
N GLU A 821 82.59 12.33 -117.15
CA GLU A 821 82.14 11.91 -118.48
C GLU A 821 82.13 13.08 -119.48
N GLU A 822 81.68 14.26 -119.06
CA GLU A 822 81.80 15.51 -119.83
C GLU A 822 83.27 15.88 -120.09
N GLU A 823 84.16 15.80 -119.10
CA GLU A 823 85.60 16.02 -119.23
C GLU A 823 86.27 14.97 -120.12
N ILE A 824 85.88 13.70 -120.01
CA ILE A 824 86.31 12.62 -120.91
C ILE A 824 85.79 12.86 -122.34
N GLN A 825 84.59 13.42 -122.50
CA GLN A 825 84.01 13.73 -123.81
C GLN A 825 84.63 14.99 -124.43
N ALA A 826 84.96 16.00 -123.62
CA ALA A 826 85.72 17.17 -124.02
C ALA A 826 87.15 16.79 -124.44
N THR A 827 87.90 16.05 -123.62
CA THR A 827 89.25 15.57 -123.97
C THR A 827 89.24 14.58 -125.16
N ARG A 828 88.15 13.83 -125.39
CA ARG A 828 87.93 13.08 -126.64
C ARG A 828 87.72 13.99 -127.85
N ALA A 829 87.01 15.11 -127.70
CA ALA A 829 86.82 16.11 -128.75
C ALA A 829 88.11 16.89 -129.05
N GLU A 830 88.87 17.29 -128.01
CA GLU A 830 90.20 17.87 -128.14
C GLU A 830 91.16 16.89 -128.84
N LYS A 831 91.16 15.61 -128.44
CA LYS A 831 91.92 14.55 -129.12
C LYS A 831 91.49 14.41 -130.59
N ALA A 832 90.20 14.55 -130.91
CA ALA A 832 89.73 14.52 -132.28
C ALA A 832 90.20 15.75 -133.08
N SER A 833 90.21 16.95 -132.48
CA SER A 833 90.81 18.15 -133.06
C SER A 833 92.30 17.94 -133.32
N VAL A 834 93.07 17.54 -132.30
CA VAL A 834 94.53 17.30 -132.41
C VAL A 834 94.84 16.20 -133.44
N LEU A 835 93.96 15.22 -133.65
CA LEU A 835 94.10 14.23 -134.74
C LEU A 835 93.78 14.82 -136.12
N ALA A 836 92.84 15.76 -136.24
CA ALA A 836 92.58 16.51 -137.47
C ALA A 836 93.71 17.51 -137.77
N ASP A 837 94.28 18.16 -136.75
CA ASP A 837 95.45 19.02 -136.84
C ASP A 837 96.69 18.21 -137.23
N LEU A 838 96.88 17.01 -136.66
CA LEU A 838 97.92 16.07 -137.07
C LEU A 838 97.71 15.59 -138.52
N ALA A 839 96.47 15.44 -138.98
CA ALA A 839 96.16 15.10 -140.37
C ALA A 839 96.45 16.27 -141.32
N SER A 840 96.11 17.51 -140.96
CA SER A 840 96.40 18.70 -141.77
C SER A 840 97.91 18.98 -141.83
N VAL A 841 98.65 18.76 -140.74
CA VAL A 841 100.12 18.81 -140.72
C VAL A 841 100.74 17.71 -141.58
N ARG A 842 100.18 16.48 -141.58
CA ARG A 842 100.63 15.40 -142.48
C ARG A 842 100.38 15.75 -143.95
N GLU A 843 99.23 16.32 -144.29
CA GLU A 843 98.94 16.80 -145.64
C GLU A 843 99.87 17.97 -146.04
N LEU A 844 100.18 18.87 -145.11
CA LEU A 844 101.15 19.95 -145.29
C LEU A 844 102.56 19.38 -145.55
N CYS A 845 103.00 18.36 -144.82
CA CYS A 845 104.28 17.69 -145.06
C CYS A 845 104.34 17.04 -146.46
N VAL A 846 103.26 16.38 -146.91
CA VAL A 846 103.19 15.81 -148.28
C VAL A 846 103.27 16.91 -149.34
N LYS A 847 102.64 18.07 -149.12
CA LYS A 847 102.77 19.25 -149.99
C LYS A 847 104.19 19.85 -149.94
N LEU A 848 104.84 19.83 -148.78
CA LEU A 848 106.22 20.30 -148.62
C LEU A 848 107.21 19.39 -149.35
N ASP A 849 107.16 18.08 -149.14
CA ASP A 849 108.08 17.12 -149.78
C ASP A 849 107.89 17.04 -151.30
N SER A 850 106.66 17.15 -151.80
CA SER A 850 106.43 17.27 -153.26
C SER A 850 106.97 18.59 -153.83
N SER A 851 106.87 19.72 -153.12
CA SER A 851 107.52 20.98 -153.53
C SER A 851 109.05 20.92 -153.47
N LYS A 852 109.60 20.19 -152.49
CA LYS A 852 111.03 19.93 -152.29
C LYS A 852 111.60 19.07 -153.40
N GLU A 853 110.90 18.01 -153.84
CA GLU A 853 111.32 17.26 -155.03
C GLU A 853 111.29 18.14 -156.31
N LEU A 854 110.27 18.98 -156.46
CA LEU A 854 110.12 19.84 -157.64
C LEU A 854 111.24 20.89 -157.71
N THR A 855 111.59 21.50 -156.58
CA THR A 855 112.73 22.44 -156.47
C THR A 855 114.09 21.75 -156.61
N ILE A 856 114.28 20.52 -156.11
CA ILE A 856 115.49 19.72 -156.37
C ILE A 856 115.67 19.47 -157.88
N ARG A 857 114.59 19.12 -158.60
CA ARG A 857 114.63 18.92 -160.07
C ARG A 857 114.90 20.21 -160.86
N GLN A 858 114.56 21.38 -160.31
CA GLN A 858 114.92 22.68 -160.90
C GLN A 858 116.37 23.08 -160.59
N LEU A 859 116.87 22.74 -159.39
CA LEU A 859 118.23 23.04 -158.96
C LEU A 859 119.27 22.27 -159.78
N THR A 860 119.05 20.99 -160.06
CA THR A 860 119.96 20.18 -160.90
C THR A 860 120.03 20.72 -162.33
N ALA A 861 118.90 21.10 -162.93
CA ALA A 861 118.87 21.74 -164.25
C ALA A 861 119.68 23.05 -164.29
N LYS A 862 119.57 23.90 -163.27
CA LYS A 862 120.36 25.13 -163.17
C LYS A 862 121.84 24.89 -162.85
N SER A 863 122.19 23.79 -162.19
CA SER A 863 123.59 23.40 -161.96
C SER A 863 124.32 23.07 -163.27
N MET A 864 123.69 22.29 -164.16
CA MET A 864 124.26 21.94 -165.47
C MET A 864 124.42 23.18 -166.37
N GLU A 865 123.50 24.14 -166.28
CA GLU A 865 123.58 25.40 -167.01
C GLU A 865 124.69 26.32 -166.47
N LEU A 866 124.98 26.25 -165.17
CA LEU A 866 126.11 26.94 -164.52
C LEU A 866 127.46 26.39 -164.96
N GLU A 867 127.64 25.06 -164.97
CA GLU A 867 128.89 24.40 -165.41
C GLU A 867 129.24 24.79 -166.87
N ARG A 868 128.23 24.85 -167.73
CA ARG A 868 128.35 25.30 -169.13
C ARG A 868 128.88 26.74 -169.24
N VAL A 869 128.36 27.65 -168.40
CA VAL A 869 128.76 29.08 -168.38
C VAL A 869 130.13 29.28 -167.74
N THR A 870 130.55 28.44 -166.78
CA THR A 870 131.91 28.52 -166.22
C THR A 870 133.00 28.19 -167.24
N GLY A 871 132.78 27.22 -168.13
CA GLY A 871 133.73 26.89 -169.21
C GLY A 871 133.98 28.06 -170.16
N GLU A 872 132.90 28.70 -170.65
CA GLU A 872 132.95 29.90 -171.51
C GLU A 872 133.73 31.07 -170.86
N LEU A 873 133.80 31.11 -169.53
CA LEU A 873 134.48 32.16 -168.76
C LEU A 873 135.99 31.87 -168.59
N GLU A 874 136.41 30.60 -168.62
CA GLU A 874 137.82 30.23 -168.54
C GLU A 874 138.56 30.42 -169.88
N ASP A 875 137.89 30.17 -171.00
CA ASP A 875 138.41 30.48 -172.35
C ASP A 875 138.73 31.99 -172.49
N VAL A 876 137.77 32.86 -172.13
CA VAL A 876 137.93 34.33 -172.17
C VAL A 876 139.02 34.83 -171.21
N ARG A 877 139.24 34.15 -170.07
CA ARG A 877 140.37 34.44 -169.18
C ARG A 877 141.72 34.15 -169.83
N SER A 878 141.81 33.14 -170.70
CA SER A 878 143.08 32.77 -171.35
C SER A 878 143.54 33.83 -172.37
N GLU A 879 142.63 34.39 -173.17
CA GLU A 879 142.94 35.53 -174.07
C GLU A 879 143.40 36.77 -173.30
N ALA A 880 142.72 37.08 -172.19
CA ALA A 880 143.01 38.26 -171.37
C ALA A 880 144.44 38.22 -170.75
N GLU A 881 144.95 37.03 -170.40
CA GLU A 881 146.35 36.87 -169.96
C GLU A 881 147.37 37.08 -171.09
N LEU A 882 147.02 36.73 -172.33
CA LEU A 882 147.90 36.84 -173.48
C LEU A 882 148.10 38.32 -173.88
N LEU A 883 147.02 39.11 -173.90
CA LEU A 883 147.05 40.55 -174.16
C LEU A 883 147.82 41.35 -173.10
N LYS A 884 147.75 40.97 -171.81
CA LYS A 884 148.55 41.62 -170.74
C LYS A 884 150.05 41.55 -171.00
N LYS A 885 150.54 40.45 -171.57
CA LYS A 885 151.98 40.25 -171.82
C LYS A 885 152.51 41.15 -172.94
N GLN A 886 151.71 41.42 -173.98
CA GLN A 886 152.05 42.42 -175.01
C GLN A 886 152.06 43.85 -174.44
N LEU A 887 151.06 44.20 -173.61
CA LEU A 887 151.01 45.53 -172.96
C LEU A 887 152.21 45.78 -172.02
N ALA A 888 152.80 44.72 -171.45
CA ALA A 888 153.99 44.83 -170.63
C ALA A 888 155.26 45.18 -171.44
N SER A 889 155.41 44.68 -172.67
CA SER A 889 156.56 45.02 -173.53
C SER A 889 156.52 46.47 -174.03
N GLU A 890 155.35 46.97 -174.44
CA GLU A 890 155.14 48.38 -174.81
C GLU A 890 155.58 49.34 -173.69
N ARG A 891 155.22 49.03 -172.43
CA ARG A 891 155.53 49.86 -171.26
C ARG A 891 157.02 49.93 -170.90
N LEU A 892 157.85 49.07 -171.48
CA LEU A 892 159.30 49.10 -171.27
C LEU A 892 160.02 50.01 -172.27
N THR A 893 159.54 50.12 -173.51
CA THR A 893 160.16 50.97 -174.54
C THR A 893 159.96 52.45 -174.24
N VAL A 894 158.77 52.84 -173.75
CA VAL A 894 158.44 54.22 -173.36
C VAL A 894 159.40 54.77 -172.29
N ARG A 895 159.69 53.99 -171.22
CA ARG A 895 160.58 54.40 -170.12
C ARG A 895 162.00 54.78 -170.58
N ASN A 896 162.51 54.12 -171.62
CA ASN A 896 163.84 54.37 -172.14
C ASN A 896 163.94 55.71 -172.89
N LEU A 897 162.82 56.27 -173.36
CA LEU A 897 162.76 57.58 -174.02
C LEU A 897 162.57 58.73 -173.02
N GLU A 898 161.77 58.51 -171.96
CA GLU A 898 161.51 59.53 -170.92
C GLU A 898 162.77 59.93 -170.14
N THR A 899 163.66 58.98 -169.88
CA THR A 899 164.93 59.21 -169.14
C THR A 899 165.95 60.07 -169.92
N LEU A 900 165.97 59.94 -171.25
CA LEU A 900 166.79 60.78 -172.14
C LEU A 900 166.30 62.24 -172.23
N LEU A 901 164.98 62.46 -172.13
CA LEU A 901 164.40 63.82 -172.12
C LEU A 901 164.55 64.53 -170.76
N SER A 902 164.37 63.80 -169.66
CA SER A 902 164.49 64.33 -168.30
C SER A 902 165.88 64.89 -168.00
N THR A 903 166.92 64.11 -168.33
CA THR A 903 168.32 64.47 -168.03
C THR A 903 168.86 65.66 -168.82
N ASN A 904 168.22 66.02 -169.93
CA ASN A 904 168.57 67.20 -170.73
C ASN A 904 168.01 68.49 -170.09
N ARG A 905 166.69 68.52 -169.81
CA ARG A 905 166.00 69.68 -169.20
C ARG A 905 166.57 70.12 -167.85
N GLN A 906 166.99 69.17 -167.01
CA GLN A 906 167.49 69.48 -165.66
C GLN A 906 168.73 70.39 -165.67
N LYS A 907 169.59 70.28 -166.70
CA LYS A 907 170.83 71.08 -166.81
C LYS A 907 170.61 72.51 -167.28
N GLU A 908 169.50 72.80 -167.98
CA GLU A 908 169.13 74.17 -168.33
C GLU A 908 168.55 74.90 -167.11
N PHE A 909 167.66 74.24 -166.36
CA PHE A 909 166.95 74.88 -165.25
C PHE A 909 167.88 75.30 -164.09
N GLN A 910 168.94 74.52 -163.80
CA GLN A 910 169.92 74.89 -162.76
C GLN A 910 170.73 76.15 -163.10
N LYS A 911 170.98 76.46 -164.39
CA LYS A 911 171.57 77.76 -164.77
C LYS A 911 170.62 78.91 -164.43
N HIS A 912 169.33 78.71 -164.64
CA HIS A 912 168.32 79.76 -164.53
C HIS A 912 168.03 80.17 -163.06
N LEU A 913 168.14 79.24 -162.11
CA LEU A 913 167.88 79.53 -160.69
C LEU A 913 168.99 80.39 -160.06
N SER A 914 170.25 80.09 -160.35
CA SER A 914 171.42 80.82 -159.82
C SER A 914 171.47 82.31 -160.22
N ALA A 915 170.78 82.68 -161.30
CA ALA A 915 170.61 84.08 -161.71
C ALA A 915 169.52 84.81 -160.89
N SER A 916 168.49 84.11 -160.42
CA SER A 916 167.38 84.68 -159.65
C SER A 916 167.76 84.93 -158.19
N GLU A 917 168.57 84.06 -157.59
CA GLU A 917 169.07 84.22 -156.22
C GLU A 917 169.85 85.54 -156.08
N LYS A 918 170.72 85.85 -157.06
CA LYS A 918 171.44 87.14 -157.19
C LYS A 918 170.52 88.37 -157.22
N GLU A 919 169.33 88.24 -157.78
CA GLU A 919 168.35 89.32 -157.92
C GLU A 919 167.53 89.51 -156.63
N SER A 920 167.29 88.43 -155.89
CA SER A 920 166.60 88.47 -154.59
C SER A 920 167.44 89.11 -153.47
N GLU A 921 168.74 88.81 -153.39
CA GLU A 921 169.66 89.44 -152.43
C GLU A 921 169.76 90.96 -152.64
N LEU A 922 169.77 91.37 -153.92
CA LEU A 922 169.75 92.77 -154.37
C LEU A 922 168.48 93.53 -153.96
N LYS A 923 167.39 92.81 -153.67
CA LYS A 923 166.11 93.37 -153.22
C LYS A 923 166.07 93.52 -151.69
N VAL A 924 166.47 92.49 -150.95
CA VAL A 924 166.54 92.51 -149.48
C VAL A 924 167.51 93.60 -148.98
N LEU A 925 168.62 93.84 -149.69
CA LEU A 925 169.54 94.94 -149.36
C LEU A 925 168.94 96.33 -149.59
N LYS A 926 168.02 96.50 -150.54
CA LYS A 926 167.26 97.76 -150.76
C LYS A 926 166.17 97.95 -149.72
N ASP A 927 165.43 96.90 -149.36
CA ASP A 927 164.37 96.98 -148.35
C ASP A 927 164.95 97.24 -146.95
N ARG A 928 166.16 96.73 -146.67
CA ARG A 928 166.91 97.01 -145.42
C ARG A 928 167.41 98.46 -145.34
N LEU A 929 167.62 99.14 -146.47
CA LEU A 929 167.88 100.58 -146.55
C LEU A 929 166.59 101.36 -146.24
N ALA A 930 165.51 101.07 -146.98
CA ALA A 930 164.22 101.74 -146.84
C ALA A 930 163.61 101.61 -145.42
N LEU A 931 163.82 100.49 -144.73
CA LEU A 931 163.34 100.31 -143.36
C LEU A 931 164.10 101.20 -142.35
N ALA A 932 165.39 101.47 -142.58
CA ALA A 932 166.18 102.40 -141.76
C ALA A 932 165.74 103.86 -141.96
N ASP A 933 165.49 104.26 -143.21
CA ASP A 933 164.90 105.56 -143.53
C ASP A 933 163.51 105.72 -142.90
N SER A 934 162.68 104.66 -142.93
CA SER A 934 161.34 104.69 -142.34
C SER A 934 161.33 104.89 -140.82
N LYS A 935 162.31 104.32 -140.08
CA LYS A 935 162.47 104.50 -138.63
C LYS A 935 163.02 105.88 -138.28
N THR A 936 163.94 106.40 -139.08
CA THR A 936 164.45 107.77 -138.90
C THR A 936 163.32 108.79 -139.16
N ALA A 937 162.48 108.52 -140.18
CA ALA A 937 161.28 109.28 -140.47
C ALA A 937 160.13 109.05 -139.46
N SER A 938 160.08 107.92 -138.74
CA SER A 938 159.11 107.72 -137.66
C SER A 938 159.49 108.56 -136.45
N HIS A 939 160.75 108.57 -136.02
CA HIS A 939 161.21 109.46 -134.95
C HIS A 939 161.01 110.95 -135.27
N ALA A 940 161.22 111.37 -136.53
CA ALA A 940 160.89 112.73 -136.98
C ALA A 940 159.37 113.05 -136.92
N ARG A 941 158.50 112.04 -137.12
CA ARG A 941 157.04 112.19 -137.01
C ARG A 941 156.52 112.04 -135.59
N GLU A 942 157.17 111.26 -134.72
CA GLU A 942 156.85 111.18 -133.28
C GLU A 942 157.12 112.53 -132.61
N VAL A 943 158.23 113.19 -132.93
CA VAL A 943 158.51 114.59 -132.54
C VAL A 943 157.44 115.57 -133.06
N SER A 944 156.79 115.26 -134.18
CA SER A 944 155.69 116.07 -134.75
C SER A 944 154.30 115.68 -134.23
N GLN A 945 154.10 114.45 -133.75
CA GLN A 945 152.83 113.99 -133.16
C GLN A 945 152.77 114.20 -131.64
N LEU A 946 153.90 114.30 -130.94
CA LEU A 946 153.95 114.88 -129.59
C LEU A 946 153.60 116.39 -129.62
N ARG A 947 153.83 117.07 -130.76
CA ARG A 947 153.28 118.41 -131.05
C ARG A 947 151.81 118.40 -131.51
N GLY A 948 151.20 117.23 -131.76
CA GLY A 948 149.87 117.11 -132.41
C GLY A 948 148.79 116.44 -131.56
N LYS A 949 149.04 115.29 -130.91
CA LYS A 949 148.06 114.66 -130.00
C LYS A 949 147.81 115.49 -128.73
N LEU A 950 148.72 116.42 -128.42
CA LEU A 950 148.53 117.47 -127.42
C LEU A 950 147.36 118.42 -127.77
N SER A 951 146.86 118.45 -129.01
CA SER A 951 145.72 119.28 -129.43
C SER A 951 144.42 118.51 -129.72
N GLN A 952 144.34 117.18 -129.54
CA GLN A 952 143.17 116.41 -130.01
C GLN A 952 142.65 115.26 -129.12
N LEU A 953 143.23 115.03 -127.93
CA LEU A 953 142.44 114.46 -126.82
C LEU A 953 141.44 115.48 -126.21
N GLN A 954 141.28 116.60 -126.91
CA GLN A 954 140.29 117.67 -126.75
C GLN A 954 138.84 117.23 -127.04
N THR A 955 138.62 116.10 -127.74
CA THR A 955 137.31 115.73 -128.32
C THR A 955 136.93 114.26 -128.08
N GLU A 956 135.89 114.04 -127.26
CA GLU A 956 134.98 112.86 -127.21
C GLU A 956 135.58 111.47 -126.86
N MET A 957 135.27 110.78 -125.75
CA MET A 957 134.51 111.02 -124.51
C MET A 957 132.98 110.78 -124.39
N ASP A 958 132.22 110.12 -125.30
CA ASP A 958 130.79 109.86 -124.99
C ASP A 958 130.10 108.52 -125.38
N VAL A 959 129.73 108.32 -126.64
CA VAL A 959 128.36 107.85 -127.06
C VAL A 959 127.74 106.60 -126.37
N LEU A 960 128.50 105.55 -126.04
CA LEU A 960 127.94 104.20 -125.80
C LEU A 960 127.36 103.94 -124.38
N LYS A 961 126.10 103.49 -124.27
CA LYS A 961 125.34 103.41 -122.98
C LYS A 961 124.31 102.28 -122.69
N ARG A 962 123.66 101.58 -123.64
CA ARG A 962 122.31 100.93 -123.42
C ARG A 962 122.01 99.70 -124.28
N GLN A 963 121.10 98.75 -123.97
CA GLN A 963 120.34 98.38 -122.74
C GLN A 963 119.87 96.89 -122.80
N LEU A 964 118.89 96.45 -121.98
CA LEU A 964 118.51 95.03 -121.68
C LEU A 964 117.06 94.91 -121.11
N THR A 965 116.35 93.77 -121.29
CA THR A 965 115.14 93.32 -120.52
C THR A 965 114.66 91.87 -120.80
N THR A 966 113.90 91.28 -119.84
CA THR A 966 112.81 90.24 -119.97
C THR A 966 113.13 88.88 -120.63
N GLU A 967 112.75 87.69 -120.13
CA GLU A 967 111.97 87.21 -118.96
C GLU A 967 110.46 87.58 -118.86
N ARG A 968 109.57 86.58 -118.67
CA ARG A 968 108.28 86.61 -117.89
C ARG A 968 107.47 85.29 -118.00
N PHE A 969 107.93 84.17 -117.44
CA PHE A 969 107.20 82.88 -117.52
C PHE A 969 106.25 82.55 -116.35
N GLU A 970 106.33 83.22 -115.21
CA GLU A 970 105.70 82.80 -113.93
C GLU A 970 104.14 82.89 -113.82
N ARG A 971 103.36 82.87 -114.92
CA ARG A 971 102.02 83.51 -114.92
C ARG A 971 100.74 82.71 -115.14
N GLU A 972 100.77 81.44 -115.52
CA GLU A 972 99.52 80.70 -115.86
C GLU A 972 98.88 79.93 -114.68
N ARG A 973 99.52 79.90 -113.50
CA ARG A 973 99.04 79.10 -112.34
C ARG A 973 98.20 79.86 -111.31
N ALA A 974 97.97 81.17 -111.47
CA ALA A 974 97.02 81.92 -110.65
C ALA A 974 95.62 81.83 -111.30
N VAL A 975 94.65 81.12 -110.73
CA VAL A 975 93.93 81.51 -109.49
C VAL A 975 93.45 82.96 -109.58
N GLN A 976 92.31 83.14 -110.25
CA GLN A 976 91.04 83.52 -109.62
C GLN A 976 90.97 84.80 -108.74
N GLU A 977 91.98 85.67 -108.72
CA GLU A 977 91.88 86.97 -108.02
C GLU A 977 91.37 88.10 -108.94
N MET A 978 91.60 88.00 -110.25
CA MET A 978 91.36 89.11 -111.20
C MET A 978 90.26 88.86 -112.25
N ARG A 979 89.01 88.70 -111.78
CA ARG A 979 87.87 89.40 -112.41
C ARG A 979 87.61 90.78 -111.77
N ARG A 980 88.55 91.26 -110.92
CA ARG A 980 88.50 92.53 -110.18
C ARG A 980 89.26 93.71 -110.84
N GLN A 981 89.44 93.67 -112.15
CA GLN A 981 89.63 94.82 -113.04
C GLN A 981 89.37 94.31 -114.48
N GLY A 982 88.95 95.17 -115.40
CA GLY A 982 88.41 94.70 -116.68
C GLY A 982 88.74 95.58 -117.87
N LEU A 983 88.12 95.19 -119.00
CA LEU A 983 87.97 95.92 -120.26
C LEU A 983 89.17 95.96 -121.22
N SER A 984 88.86 95.58 -122.47
CA SER A 984 89.28 96.19 -123.75
C SER A 984 90.40 95.60 -124.65
N PHE A 985 89.94 95.03 -125.77
CA PHE A 985 90.29 95.36 -127.17
C PHE A 985 91.75 95.27 -127.72
N SER A 986 92.03 94.11 -128.34
CA SER A 986 92.33 93.91 -129.79
C SER A 986 93.59 94.49 -130.50
N SER A 987 94.29 93.61 -131.26
CA SER A 987 94.36 93.58 -132.76
C SER A 987 95.76 93.54 -133.45
N LEU A 988 95.87 92.73 -134.53
CA LEU A 988 96.89 92.73 -135.65
C LEU A 988 98.38 92.36 -135.32
N ARG A 989 99.29 91.92 -136.23
CA ARG A 989 99.26 91.13 -137.51
C ARG A 989 100.69 90.59 -137.86
N SER A 990 100.77 89.38 -138.44
CA SER A 990 101.80 88.79 -139.36
C SER A 990 103.35 88.98 -139.23
N SER A 991 104.07 87.83 -139.14
CA SER A 991 105.31 87.37 -139.85
C SER A 991 106.75 87.93 -139.62
N SER A 992 107.66 87.04 -139.13
CA SER A 992 109.06 86.74 -139.59
C SER A 992 110.20 87.81 -139.56
N PRO A 993 111.53 87.47 -139.67
CA PRO A 993 112.33 86.33 -139.14
C PRO A 993 113.78 86.69 -138.59
N LEU A 994 114.52 85.70 -138.05
CA LEU A 994 116.02 85.49 -138.07
C LEU A 994 117.06 86.50 -137.46
N SER A 995 117.98 86.02 -136.57
CA SER A 995 119.44 85.76 -136.85
C SER A 995 120.53 86.01 -135.75
N THR A 996 121.61 85.18 -135.81
CA THR A 996 123.07 85.42 -135.53
C THR A 996 123.75 85.55 -134.12
N SER A 997 124.48 84.48 -133.72
CA SER A 997 125.97 84.35 -133.78
C SER A 997 126.93 84.43 -132.54
N LEU A 998 128.05 83.67 -132.69
CA LEU A 998 129.44 83.81 -132.17
C LEU A 998 129.83 83.59 -130.69
N SER A 999 130.74 82.61 -130.44
CA SER A 999 131.99 82.71 -129.62
C SER A 999 132.75 81.35 -129.50
N PRO A 1000 134.03 81.25 -129.03
CA PRO A 1000 135.09 80.56 -129.80
C PRO A 1000 135.98 79.52 -129.06
N SER A 1001 137.14 79.17 -129.66
CA SER A 1001 138.21 78.26 -129.20
C SER A 1001 139.26 78.90 -128.26
N ILE A 1002 140.16 78.11 -127.58
CA ILE A 1002 141.63 78.38 -127.39
C ILE A 1002 142.44 77.38 -126.49
N LEU A 1003 143.70 77.07 -126.91
CA LEU A 1003 144.97 76.60 -126.27
C LEU A 1003 145.12 75.54 -125.14
N ARG A 1004 146.02 74.55 -125.40
CA ARG A 1004 146.99 73.82 -124.50
C ARG A 1004 147.89 72.86 -125.36
N THR A 1005 149.00 72.21 -124.95
CA THR A 1005 150.25 72.56 -124.20
C THR A 1005 151.37 71.51 -124.54
N PRO A 1006 152.69 71.75 -124.33
CA PRO A 1006 153.78 70.96 -124.98
C PRO A 1006 154.88 70.32 -124.06
N GLU A 1007 155.92 69.75 -124.71
CA GLU A 1007 157.29 69.34 -124.27
C GLU A 1007 157.55 67.98 -123.57
N HIS A 1008 158.42 67.14 -124.17
CA HIS A 1008 159.64 66.57 -123.55
C HIS A 1008 160.54 65.79 -124.56
N SER A 1009 161.75 65.41 -124.14
CA SER A 1009 162.78 64.65 -124.88
C SER A 1009 163.57 63.71 -123.94
N VAL A 1010 164.54 62.93 -124.48
CA VAL A 1010 165.68 62.21 -123.82
C VAL A 1010 165.64 60.65 -123.74
N ASP A 1011 166.83 60.05 -123.95
CA ASP A 1011 167.41 58.76 -123.47
C ASP A 1011 167.10 57.32 -123.99
N LYS A 1012 168.23 56.61 -124.23
CA LYS A 1012 168.67 55.25 -123.80
C LYS A 1012 167.93 53.94 -124.13
N MET A 1013 168.68 53.11 -124.88
CA MET A 1013 169.13 51.72 -124.54
C MET A 1013 168.13 50.54 -124.54
N PRO A 1014 168.58 49.29 -124.80
CA PRO A 1014 169.79 48.87 -125.55
C PRO A 1014 169.57 47.74 -126.58
N GLU A 1015 170.48 47.71 -127.57
CA GLU A 1015 170.99 46.53 -128.30
C GLU A 1015 170.03 45.61 -129.11
N LYS A 1016 170.42 45.12 -130.30
CA LYS A 1016 171.74 45.13 -130.96
C LYS A 1016 171.61 45.35 -132.47
#